data_AF-A0A961KLZ9-F1
#
_entry.id   AF-A0A961KLZ9-F1
#
_cell.length_a   1.000
_cell.length_b   1.000
_cell.length_c   1.000
_cell.angle_alpha   90.00
_cell.angle_beta   90.00
_cell.angle_gamma   90.00
#
_symmetry.space_group_name_H-M   'P 1'
#
loop_
_entity.id
_entity.type
_entity.pdbx_description
1 polymer ?
#
loop_
_entity_poly.entity_id
_entity_poly.type
_entity_poly.pdbx_seq_one_letter_code
_entity_poly.pdbx_strand_id
1 'polypeptide(L)'
;MPRGYLVTLGPDAELTLEDGIGGGWALFSTARSLGTGEWAWSGTYFGTDYFNETEPGEYFLATDGNAYFVPDFGQVTTLTGAEVVSAPDYAVANKVDGTNASETIDAGFTDVHGDQIDSGQGSGAGGYGDQVFAGGGNDTVDAGLGDDLVHGGFGDDDITGGSGDDMLFGDGRSGGPESLSWFAEGTDGADLSGGFTQNTGEMDVTVSFTDDGNNNPVMQLETGDQTYVGGGEPHKDHSSLYLYGNGNAATATATIEFAAGTGSGMQDEVENVVFRINDIDWARGNHRDIVTVNAYDANGDAVTVNLTVTPTGSGQDTVSGNTITAGNRSDSPDDATGSVLVEIDGPVREIEIVYANGLSGTQAIWVSDIHFDTIAQPGGDDILRGGDGDDTLWGQGGADTLIGGAGADSMVGGTGDDELHLAEGDTASGSDGDDTFILTDLGEPGSGTITITGGEGGETGGDTLDFGGVADRTTLNLTVDVAGEKQGTVELADGTLVSFSGIENIICFTPGTMIATASGPRPIERLVPGELIATRDNGLQPLRWIGRRRVPARGRFAPVEIGAALHGGTGPLLVSPQHRLLLSGARAQMLFGEDEVFVAAAHLRDHLAVRCRRGGDVTYIHLMLDRHEVIFANGAPTESFYPGDGALGALTGPAREEMFALFPHLRSHAGGFGDTARRCLKAHEARLLAA
;
A
#
# COMPACT_ATOMS: atom_id res chain seq x y z
N MET A 1 13.96 -26.86 -36.27
CA MET A 1 14.41 -25.90 -35.25
C MET A 1 14.55 -24.57 -35.96
N PRO A 2 13.56 -23.67 -35.80
CA PRO A 2 13.72 -22.28 -36.20
C PRO A 2 14.90 -21.64 -35.47
N ARG A 3 15.22 -20.42 -35.89
CA ARG A 3 16.10 -19.52 -35.15
C ARG A 3 15.40 -18.18 -34.99
N GLY A 4 15.58 -17.57 -33.83
CA GLY A 4 14.93 -16.32 -33.44
C GLY A 4 15.76 -15.54 -32.44
N TYR A 5 15.31 -14.34 -32.13
CA TYR A 5 15.73 -13.58 -30.96
C TYR A 5 14.89 -14.00 -29.76
N LEU A 6 15.48 -13.95 -28.57
CA LEU A 6 14.76 -14.20 -27.33
C LEU A 6 13.89 -12.98 -27.06
N VAL A 7 12.61 -13.19 -26.78
CA VAL A 7 11.76 -12.14 -26.21
C VAL A 7 11.83 -12.27 -24.70
N THR A 8 12.17 -11.18 -24.04
CA THR A 8 12.22 -11.11 -22.58
C THR A 8 10.87 -10.58 -22.14
N LEU A 9 9.99 -11.48 -21.72
CA LEU A 9 8.68 -11.12 -21.18
C LEU A 9 8.85 -10.25 -19.92
N GLY A 10 7.92 -9.33 -19.72
CA GLY A 10 7.79 -8.53 -18.52
C GLY A 10 7.49 -9.36 -17.25
N PRO A 11 7.45 -8.71 -16.07
CA PRO A 11 7.09 -9.35 -14.81
C PRO A 11 5.62 -9.78 -14.71
N ASP A 12 4.78 -9.36 -15.65
CA ASP A 12 3.40 -9.78 -15.92
C ASP A 12 3.31 -11.17 -16.59
N ALA A 13 4.42 -11.63 -17.18
CA ALA A 13 4.52 -12.84 -18.00
C ALA A 13 3.60 -12.84 -19.25
N GLU A 14 3.29 -11.65 -19.75
CA GLU A 14 2.53 -11.41 -20.98
C GLU A 14 3.45 -10.91 -22.10
N LEU A 15 3.01 -11.05 -23.36
CA LEU A 15 3.73 -10.55 -24.53
C LEU A 15 3.25 -9.14 -24.89
N THR A 16 3.84 -8.14 -24.25
CA THR A 16 3.43 -6.73 -24.37
C THR A 16 4.32 -5.94 -25.33
N LEU A 17 4.09 -4.63 -25.46
CA LEU A 17 4.94 -3.74 -26.25
C LEU A 17 6.27 -3.39 -25.54
N GLU A 18 6.35 -3.61 -24.23
CA GLU A 18 7.52 -3.28 -23.40
C GLU A 18 8.62 -4.35 -23.47
N ASP A 19 8.27 -5.52 -23.98
CA ASP A 19 9.14 -6.69 -23.99
C ASP A 19 10.43 -6.48 -24.80
N GLY A 20 11.55 -6.77 -24.14
CA GLY A 20 12.86 -6.68 -24.77
C GLY A 20 13.11 -7.81 -25.76
N ILE A 21 13.02 -7.52 -27.07
CA ILE A 21 13.50 -8.43 -28.11
C ILE A 21 15.02 -8.35 -28.21
N GLY A 22 15.71 -9.43 -27.86
CA GLY A 22 17.16 -9.43 -27.85
C GLY A 22 17.82 -10.79 -27.68
N GLY A 23 18.92 -10.78 -26.92
CA GLY A 23 19.81 -11.93 -26.84
C GLY A 23 20.53 -12.24 -28.16
N GLY A 24 21.30 -13.34 -28.15
CA GLY A 24 21.94 -13.84 -29.38
C GLY A 24 20.99 -14.68 -30.21
N TRP A 25 21.03 -14.55 -31.54
CA TRP A 25 20.25 -15.34 -32.50
C TRP A 25 20.36 -16.85 -32.24
N ALA A 26 19.34 -17.42 -31.60
CA ALA A 26 19.38 -18.72 -30.94
C ALA A 26 18.72 -19.82 -31.77
N LEU A 27 19.05 -21.08 -31.47
CA LEU A 27 18.33 -22.25 -31.99
C LEU A 27 17.34 -22.71 -30.92
N PHE A 28 16.05 -22.75 -31.26
CA PHE A 28 15.01 -23.23 -30.35
C PHE A 28 14.17 -24.36 -30.95
N SER A 29 13.39 -25.02 -30.09
CA SER A 29 12.40 -26.02 -30.49
C SER A 29 11.01 -25.49 -30.19
N THR A 30 10.17 -25.39 -31.21
CA THR A 30 8.81 -24.83 -31.10
C THR A 30 7.89 -25.73 -30.30
N ALA A 31 7.21 -25.17 -29.30
CA ALA A 31 6.04 -25.77 -28.66
C ALA A 31 4.76 -25.38 -29.43
N ARG A 32 4.51 -24.08 -29.60
CA ARG A 32 3.46 -23.53 -30.47
C ARG A 32 3.91 -22.24 -31.18
N SER A 33 3.25 -21.89 -32.28
CA SER A 33 3.24 -20.51 -32.79
C SER A 33 2.24 -19.71 -31.94
N LEU A 34 2.59 -18.46 -31.64
CA LEU A 34 1.74 -17.51 -30.93
C LEU A 34 0.98 -16.63 -31.94
N GLY A 35 1.68 -16.16 -32.98
CA GLY A 35 1.08 -15.39 -34.06
C GLY A 35 2.09 -14.47 -34.74
N THR A 36 1.60 -13.68 -35.69
CA THR A 36 2.40 -12.67 -36.40
C THR A 36 2.41 -11.35 -35.64
N GLY A 37 3.53 -10.61 -35.74
CA GLY A 37 3.62 -9.22 -35.31
C GLY A 37 4.84 -8.56 -35.92
N GLU A 38 5.23 -7.41 -35.38
CA GLU A 38 6.32 -6.58 -35.89
C GLU A 38 7.30 -6.21 -34.76
N TRP A 39 8.58 -6.08 -35.12
CA TRP A 39 9.61 -5.49 -34.26
C TRP A 39 10.26 -4.31 -34.96
N ALA A 40 10.70 -3.31 -34.20
CA ALA A 40 11.64 -2.30 -34.67
C ALA A 40 13.05 -2.70 -34.21
N TRP A 41 14.04 -2.53 -35.08
CA TRP A 41 15.42 -2.82 -34.73
C TRP A 41 16.40 -1.78 -35.26
N SER A 42 17.47 -1.58 -34.48
CA SER A 42 18.61 -0.74 -34.81
C SER A 42 19.90 -1.56 -34.76
N GLY A 43 20.82 -1.30 -35.68
CA GLY A 43 22.08 -2.03 -35.76
C GLY A 43 22.66 -2.05 -37.17
N THR A 44 23.19 -3.21 -37.59
CA THR A 44 23.78 -3.35 -38.93
C THR A 44 23.28 -4.59 -39.65
N TYR A 45 23.12 -4.48 -40.97
CA TYR A 45 22.83 -5.60 -41.86
C TYR A 45 23.71 -5.52 -43.11
N PHE A 46 24.52 -6.56 -43.32
CA PHE A 46 25.57 -6.60 -44.35
C PHE A 46 26.57 -5.42 -44.33
N GLY A 47 26.77 -4.78 -43.17
CA GLY A 47 27.68 -3.64 -43.00
C GLY A 47 27.13 -2.32 -43.55
N THR A 48 25.80 -2.23 -43.71
CA THR A 48 25.06 -0.96 -43.73
C THR A 48 24.41 -0.81 -42.37
N ASP A 49 24.46 0.40 -41.81
CA ASP A 49 23.84 0.76 -40.54
C ASP A 49 22.36 1.07 -40.80
N TYR A 50 21.49 0.60 -39.91
CA TYR A 50 20.05 0.73 -39.98
C TYR A 50 19.53 1.18 -38.62
N PHE A 51 18.53 2.05 -38.64
CA PHE A 51 17.96 2.68 -37.45
C PHE A 51 16.45 2.55 -37.54
N ASN A 52 15.86 1.90 -36.53
CA ASN A 52 14.42 1.79 -36.30
C ASN A 52 13.67 1.13 -37.47
N GLU A 53 14.31 0.15 -38.13
CA GLU A 53 13.67 -0.56 -39.23
C GLU A 53 12.61 -1.49 -38.67
N THR A 54 11.34 -1.15 -38.89
CA THR A 54 10.21 -2.03 -38.59
C THR A 54 10.14 -3.16 -39.62
N GLU A 55 10.12 -4.41 -39.17
CA GLU A 55 9.87 -5.56 -40.05
C GLU A 55 8.93 -6.60 -39.41
N PRO A 56 8.14 -7.33 -40.21
CA PRO A 56 7.24 -8.36 -39.72
C PRO A 56 7.98 -9.66 -39.39
N GLY A 57 7.34 -10.47 -38.55
CA GLY A 57 7.78 -11.82 -38.22
C GLY A 57 6.71 -12.62 -37.48
N GLU A 58 7.13 -13.75 -36.90
CA GLU A 58 6.27 -14.68 -36.17
C GLU A 58 6.86 -14.96 -34.76
N TYR A 59 6.01 -14.82 -33.75
CA TYR A 59 6.32 -15.15 -32.35
C TYR A 59 6.03 -16.63 -32.07
N PHE A 60 6.90 -17.26 -31.31
CA PHE A 60 6.80 -18.67 -30.94
C PHE A 60 7.06 -18.89 -29.45
N LEU A 61 6.22 -19.71 -28.82
CA LEU A 61 6.56 -20.32 -27.54
C LEU A 61 7.44 -21.54 -27.82
N ALA A 62 8.60 -21.59 -27.20
CA ALA A 62 9.54 -22.71 -27.30
C ALA A 62 9.36 -23.71 -26.15
N THR A 63 9.87 -24.93 -26.35
CA THR A 63 9.76 -26.03 -25.36
C THR A 63 10.65 -25.84 -24.12
N ASP A 64 11.43 -24.76 -24.06
CA ASP A 64 12.20 -24.32 -22.88
C ASP A 64 11.41 -23.30 -22.03
N GLY A 65 10.18 -22.94 -22.42
CA GLY A 65 9.31 -21.99 -21.73
C GLY A 65 9.41 -20.56 -22.25
N ASN A 66 10.40 -20.24 -23.08
CA ASN A 66 10.66 -18.87 -23.52
C ASN A 66 9.88 -18.51 -24.80
N ALA A 67 9.52 -17.23 -24.92
CA ALA A 67 9.06 -16.65 -26.18
C ALA A 67 10.26 -16.29 -27.09
N TYR A 68 10.12 -16.53 -28.39
CA TYR A 68 11.12 -16.15 -29.40
C TYR A 68 10.46 -15.49 -30.60
N PHE A 69 11.01 -14.37 -31.06
CA PHE A 69 10.61 -13.70 -32.29
C PHE A 69 11.47 -14.15 -33.47
N VAL A 70 10.84 -14.44 -34.61
CA VAL A 70 11.51 -14.82 -35.86
C VAL A 70 11.14 -13.82 -36.94
N PRO A 71 12.03 -12.87 -37.29
CA PRO A 71 11.77 -11.91 -38.37
C PRO A 71 11.76 -12.58 -39.75
N ASP A 72 10.88 -12.10 -40.64
CA ASP A 72 10.70 -12.63 -42.00
C ASP A 72 11.97 -12.48 -42.87
N PHE A 73 12.76 -11.43 -42.63
CA PHE A 73 14.02 -11.18 -43.36
C PHE A 73 15.24 -11.86 -42.71
N GLY A 74 15.07 -12.47 -41.53
CA GLY A 74 16.06 -13.29 -40.84
C GLY A 74 17.00 -12.50 -39.93
N GLN A 75 18.25 -12.95 -39.83
CA GLN A 75 19.18 -12.44 -38.82
C GLN A 75 19.85 -11.12 -39.24
N VAL A 76 19.79 -10.10 -38.38
CA VAL A 76 20.59 -8.88 -38.50
C VAL A 76 22.07 -9.14 -38.14
N THR A 77 23.01 -8.40 -38.74
CA THR A 77 24.45 -8.67 -38.59
C THR A 77 24.97 -8.28 -37.21
N THR A 78 24.51 -7.14 -36.69
CA THR A 78 24.61 -6.76 -35.28
C THR A 78 23.30 -6.11 -34.86
N LEU A 79 22.78 -6.47 -33.70
CA LEU A 79 21.63 -5.82 -33.07
C LEU A 79 22.17 -4.89 -31.97
N THR A 80 21.79 -3.61 -31.99
CA THR A 80 22.18 -2.61 -30.98
C THR A 80 21.00 -2.08 -30.18
N GLY A 81 19.77 -2.23 -30.70
CA GLY A 81 18.52 -2.05 -29.97
C GLY A 81 17.39 -2.75 -30.72
N ALA A 82 16.37 -3.21 -30.00
CA ALA A 82 15.13 -3.71 -30.57
C ALA A 82 14.00 -3.73 -29.53
N GLU A 83 12.79 -3.60 -30.03
CA GLU A 83 11.55 -3.44 -29.26
C GLU A 83 10.38 -4.07 -30.02
N VAL A 84 9.33 -4.49 -29.30
CA VAL A 84 8.08 -4.97 -29.88
C VAL A 84 7.32 -3.77 -30.44
N VAL A 85 6.93 -3.83 -31.72
CA VAL A 85 6.04 -2.83 -32.35
C VAL A 85 4.61 -3.34 -32.42
N SER A 86 4.44 -4.66 -32.60
CA SER A 86 3.16 -5.33 -32.37
C SER A 86 3.39 -6.80 -32.05
N ALA A 87 2.53 -7.33 -31.19
CA ALA A 87 2.53 -8.73 -30.76
C ALA A 87 1.15 -9.38 -30.91
N PRO A 88 1.09 -10.71 -31.05
CA PRO A 88 -0.12 -11.48 -30.79
C PRO A 88 -0.38 -11.56 -29.29
N ASP A 89 -1.65 -11.54 -28.93
CA ASP A 89 -2.16 -11.80 -27.58
C ASP A 89 -1.63 -13.13 -27.00
N TYR A 90 -0.86 -13.06 -25.91
CA TYR A 90 -0.25 -14.22 -25.24
C TYR A 90 0.15 -13.93 -23.80
N ALA A 91 -0.56 -14.53 -22.85
CA ALA A 91 -0.13 -14.76 -21.48
C ALA A 91 0.51 -16.15 -21.30
N VAL A 92 1.37 -16.31 -20.28
CA VAL A 92 1.70 -17.64 -19.75
C VAL A 92 0.43 -18.30 -19.20
N ALA A 93 0.15 -19.52 -19.66
CA ALA A 93 -1.07 -20.24 -19.30
C ALA A 93 -1.13 -20.57 -17.80
N ASN A 94 -2.35 -20.67 -17.26
CA ASN A 94 -2.65 -20.92 -15.84
C ASN A 94 -2.35 -19.71 -14.94
N LYS A 95 -2.64 -18.51 -15.44
CA LYS A 95 -2.80 -17.27 -14.69
C LYS A 95 -4.31 -16.94 -14.78
N VAL A 96 -4.94 -16.58 -13.66
CA VAL A 96 -6.34 -16.16 -13.62
C VAL A 96 -6.37 -14.65 -13.43
N ASP A 97 -6.66 -13.95 -14.52
CA ASP A 97 -6.65 -12.50 -14.56
C ASP A 97 -8.04 -11.92 -14.31
N GLY A 98 -8.15 -11.09 -13.27
CA GLY A 98 -9.30 -10.21 -13.05
C GLY A 98 -9.21 -8.93 -13.89
N THR A 99 -9.89 -7.88 -13.45
CA THR A 99 -9.92 -6.58 -14.14
C THR A 99 -9.75 -5.44 -13.14
N ASN A 100 -10.25 -4.26 -13.51
CA ASN A 100 -10.10 -3.01 -12.74
C ASN A 100 -11.45 -2.57 -12.16
N ALA A 101 -12.28 -3.55 -11.80
CA ALA A 101 -13.57 -3.38 -11.17
C ALA A 101 -13.82 -4.52 -10.18
N SER A 102 -14.42 -4.20 -9.03
CA SER A 102 -14.79 -5.14 -7.98
C SER A 102 -15.44 -6.43 -8.49
N GLU A 103 -14.71 -7.53 -8.40
CA GLU A 103 -15.02 -8.84 -8.96
C GLU A 103 -15.16 -9.94 -7.91
N THR A 104 -15.56 -11.14 -8.35
CA THR A 104 -15.57 -12.34 -7.52
C THR A 104 -14.89 -13.44 -8.31
N ILE A 105 -13.67 -13.76 -7.91
CA ILE A 105 -12.77 -14.71 -8.57
C ILE A 105 -12.80 -16.00 -7.75
N ASP A 106 -13.71 -16.90 -8.16
CA ASP A 106 -13.87 -18.24 -7.59
C ASP A 106 -13.76 -19.31 -8.70
N ALA A 107 -13.93 -20.59 -8.37
CA ALA A 107 -13.97 -21.69 -9.36
C ALA A 107 -15.10 -21.58 -10.42
N GLY A 108 -16.00 -20.60 -10.32
CA GLY A 108 -16.98 -20.21 -11.32
C GLY A 108 -16.54 -19.06 -12.24
N PHE A 109 -15.47 -18.33 -11.90
CA PHE A 109 -14.84 -17.31 -12.73
C PHE A 109 -14.15 -17.93 -13.96
N THR A 110 -14.00 -17.15 -15.01
CA THR A 110 -13.23 -17.49 -16.21
C THR A 110 -12.78 -16.20 -16.84
N ASP A 111 -11.47 -16.03 -16.99
CA ASP A 111 -10.89 -14.80 -17.52
C ASP A 111 -11.05 -14.69 -19.06
N VAL A 112 -10.39 -13.70 -19.66
CA VAL A 112 -10.40 -13.48 -21.11
C VAL A 112 -9.64 -14.56 -21.89
N HIS A 113 -8.67 -15.23 -21.25
CA HIS A 113 -7.83 -16.28 -21.83
C HIS A 113 -8.50 -17.67 -21.78
N GLY A 114 -9.49 -17.84 -20.88
CA GLY A 114 -10.21 -19.08 -20.64
C GLY A 114 -9.67 -19.90 -19.46
N ASP A 115 -8.78 -19.32 -18.64
CA ASP A 115 -8.21 -19.93 -17.45
C ASP A 115 -9.17 -19.78 -16.25
N GLN A 116 -9.07 -20.72 -15.30
CA GLN A 116 -9.98 -20.84 -14.16
C GLN A 116 -9.24 -21.42 -12.94
N ILE A 117 -9.69 -21.02 -11.75
CA ILE A 117 -9.34 -21.65 -10.48
C ILE A 117 -9.69 -23.15 -10.50
N ASP A 118 -8.85 -23.98 -9.89
CA ASP A 118 -9.02 -25.42 -9.68
C ASP A 118 -9.16 -26.23 -11.00
N SER A 119 -8.69 -25.66 -12.13
CA SER A 119 -8.86 -26.21 -13.49
C SER A 119 -8.10 -27.52 -13.76
N GLY A 120 -7.23 -27.93 -12.83
CA GLY A 120 -6.32 -29.06 -13.01
C GLY A 120 -5.18 -28.78 -14.00
N GLN A 121 -4.96 -27.51 -14.36
CA GLN A 121 -3.86 -27.07 -15.24
C GLN A 121 -2.71 -26.38 -14.51
N GLY A 122 -2.94 -25.86 -13.29
CA GLY A 122 -1.97 -25.16 -12.45
C GLY A 122 -0.83 -26.05 -11.91
N SER A 123 -0.34 -25.69 -10.73
CA SER A 123 0.86 -26.25 -10.10
C SER A 123 0.58 -27.54 -9.29
N GLY A 124 1.64 -28.13 -8.76
CA GLY A 124 1.55 -29.33 -7.92
C GLY A 124 1.17 -30.62 -8.66
N ALA A 125 0.86 -31.68 -7.90
CA ALA A 125 0.55 -33.00 -8.45
C ALA A 125 -0.90 -33.17 -8.91
N GLY A 126 -1.79 -32.27 -8.49
CA GLY A 126 -3.18 -32.17 -8.94
C GLY A 126 -3.39 -31.24 -10.12
N GLY A 127 -2.48 -30.27 -10.31
CA GLY A 127 -2.67 -29.14 -11.22
C GLY A 127 -3.60 -28.07 -10.65
N TYR A 128 -3.56 -27.88 -9.32
CA TYR A 128 -4.51 -27.03 -8.61
C TYR A 128 -3.91 -25.73 -8.07
N GLY A 129 -2.60 -25.70 -7.78
CA GLY A 129 -1.94 -24.47 -7.30
C GLY A 129 -1.94 -23.39 -8.39
N ASP A 130 -2.80 -22.40 -8.28
CA ASP A 130 -3.07 -21.40 -9.30
C ASP A 130 -2.29 -20.10 -9.06
N GLN A 131 -2.27 -19.22 -10.07
CA GLN A 131 -1.73 -17.87 -9.96
C GLN A 131 -2.85 -16.89 -10.29
N VAL A 132 -3.18 -16.00 -9.35
CA VAL A 132 -4.33 -15.10 -9.44
C VAL A 132 -3.86 -13.66 -9.29
N PHE A 133 -4.32 -12.80 -10.19
CA PHE A 133 -4.11 -11.35 -10.13
C PHE A 133 -5.49 -10.71 -10.26
N ALA A 134 -6.07 -10.23 -9.16
CA ALA A 134 -7.43 -9.71 -9.17
C ALA A 134 -7.50 -8.35 -9.89
N GLY A 135 -6.50 -7.50 -9.65
CA GLY A 135 -6.18 -6.34 -10.49
C GLY A 135 -6.38 -5.03 -9.74
N GLY A 136 -7.57 -4.45 -9.86
CA GLY A 136 -7.95 -3.29 -9.07
C GLY A 136 -9.46 -3.23 -8.85
N GLY A 137 -9.89 -2.81 -7.68
CA GLY A 137 -11.30 -2.78 -7.34
C GLY A 137 -11.52 -2.90 -5.84
N ASN A 138 -12.27 -3.93 -5.49
CA ASN A 138 -12.56 -4.37 -4.12
C ASN A 138 -13.03 -5.81 -4.32
N ASP A 139 -12.08 -6.70 -4.50
CA ASP A 139 -12.27 -8.02 -5.08
C ASP A 139 -12.55 -9.06 -4.00
N THR A 140 -13.07 -10.21 -4.42
CA THR A 140 -13.25 -11.36 -3.53
C THR A 140 -12.67 -12.59 -4.21
N VAL A 141 -11.60 -13.14 -3.64
CA VAL A 141 -10.84 -14.26 -4.21
C VAL A 141 -10.96 -15.50 -3.34
N ASP A 142 -11.25 -16.64 -3.95
CA ASP A 142 -11.28 -17.98 -3.33
C ASP A 142 -10.46 -18.93 -4.22
N ALA A 143 -9.19 -19.15 -3.86
CA ALA A 143 -8.20 -19.88 -4.67
C ALA A 143 -8.33 -21.42 -4.53
N GLY A 144 -8.81 -21.89 -3.38
CA GLY A 144 -9.45 -23.19 -3.24
C GLY A 144 -8.54 -24.34 -2.79
N LEU A 145 -7.80 -24.95 -3.72
CA LEU A 145 -7.00 -26.16 -3.47
C LEU A 145 -5.62 -26.06 -4.11
N GLY A 146 -4.59 -26.52 -3.41
CA GLY A 146 -3.21 -26.49 -3.93
C GLY A 146 -2.44 -25.33 -3.32
N ASP A 147 -1.17 -25.23 -3.73
CA ASP A 147 -0.26 -24.19 -3.23
C ASP A 147 -0.39 -22.98 -4.17
N ASP A 148 -1.16 -21.97 -3.75
CA ASP A 148 -1.65 -20.86 -4.58
C ASP A 148 -0.79 -19.59 -4.45
N LEU A 149 -0.78 -18.74 -5.50
CA LEU A 149 -0.22 -17.38 -5.47
C LEU A 149 -1.32 -16.39 -5.83
N VAL A 150 -1.71 -15.52 -4.89
CA VAL A 150 -2.75 -14.52 -5.09
C VAL A 150 -2.21 -13.11 -4.85
N HIS A 151 -2.43 -12.23 -5.80
CA HIS A 151 -2.33 -10.78 -5.65
C HIS A 151 -3.74 -10.20 -5.77
N GLY A 152 -4.20 -9.48 -4.73
CA GLY A 152 -5.41 -8.67 -4.79
C GLY A 152 -5.21 -7.53 -5.78
N GLY A 153 -4.45 -6.51 -5.35
CA GLY A 153 -3.98 -5.45 -6.23
C GLY A 153 -4.29 -4.07 -5.67
N PHE A 154 -5.42 -3.46 -6.01
CA PHE A 154 -5.66 -2.08 -5.57
C PHE A 154 -7.08 -1.86 -5.08
N GLY A 155 -7.19 -1.48 -3.81
CA GLY A 155 -8.46 -1.27 -3.11
C GLY A 155 -8.73 -2.42 -2.13
N ASP A 156 -9.81 -2.31 -1.34
CA ASP A 156 -10.02 -3.20 -0.18
C ASP A 156 -10.53 -4.59 -0.64
N ASP A 157 -9.66 -5.60 -0.58
CA ASP A 157 -9.87 -6.95 -1.12
C ASP A 157 -10.17 -8.01 -0.02
N ASP A 158 -10.94 -9.05 -0.35
CA ASP A 158 -11.29 -10.18 0.53
C ASP A 158 -10.74 -11.50 -0.06
N ILE A 159 -9.53 -11.88 0.35
CA ILE A 159 -8.74 -12.99 -0.22
C ILE A 159 -8.78 -14.21 0.69
N THR A 160 -9.05 -15.38 0.11
CA THR A 160 -8.90 -16.69 0.76
C THR A 160 -8.05 -17.60 -0.14
N GLY A 161 -6.95 -18.14 0.40
CA GLY A 161 -6.14 -19.19 -0.23
C GLY A 161 -6.92 -20.50 -0.25
N GLY A 162 -6.67 -21.37 0.72
CA GLY A 162 -7.67 -22.33 1.19
C GLY A 162 -7.10 -23.66 1.68
N SER A 163 -6.31 -24.35 0.87
CA SER A 163 -5.81 -25.70 1.20
C SER A 163 -4.54 -26.06 0.41
N GLY A 164 -3.41 -25.57 0.91
CA GLY A 164 -2.05 -25.81 0.44
C GLY A 164 -1.13 -24.77 1.07
N ASP A 165 0.15 -24.74 0.71
CA ASP A 165 1.08 -23.75 1.26
C ASP A 165 0.99 -22.44 0.44
N ASP A 166 0.11 -21.52 0.82
CA ASP A 166 -0.33 -20.39 -0.03
C ASP A 166 0.52 -19.11 0.11
N MET A 167 0.52 -18.26 -0.91
CA MET A 167 1.17 -16.95 -0.93
C MET A 167 0.17 -15.85 -1.30
N LEU A 168 -0.24 -15.04 -0.32
CA LEU A 168 -1.29 -14.03 -0.45
C LEU A 168 -0.72 -12.62 -0.26
N PHE A 169 -0.99 -11.74 -1.22
CA PHE A 169 -0.65 -10.32 -1.21
C PHE A 169 -1.95 -9.53 -1.31
N GLY A 170 -2.18 -8.61 -0.37
CA GLY A 170 -3.25 -7.62 -0.45
C GLY A 170 -3.00 -6.68 -1.62
N ASP A 171 -2.15 -5.67 -1.42
CA ASP A 171 -1.82 -4.71 -2.47
C ASP A 171 -0.97 -5.23 -3.67
N GLY A 172 -1.00 -4.40 -4.71
CA GLY A 172 -0.15 -4.39 -5.88
C GLY A 172 1.16 -3.64 -5.67
N ARG A 173 1.80 -3.25 -6.77
CA ARG A 173 3.20 -2.79 -6.76
C ARG A 173 3.36 -1.36 -6.22
N SER A 174 4.47 -1.16 -5.52
CA SER A 174 5.10 0.16 -5.41
C SER A 174 5.42 0.69 -6.81
N GLY A 175 5.13 1.97 -7.07
CA GLY A 175 5.44 2.62 -8.34
C GLY A 175 6.92 2.55 -8.75
N GLY A 176 7.18 2.71 -10.04
CA GLY A 176 8.47 2.45 -10.67
C GLY A 176 8.78 3.34 -11.87
N PRO A 177 9.98 3.19 -12.46
CA PRO A 177 10.48 4.07 -13.52
C PRO A 177 9.86 3.75 -14.88
N GLU A 178 9.24 4.75 -15.48
CA GLU A 178 8.67 4.73 -16.83
C GLU A 178 9.25 5.83 -17.72
N SER A 179 8.89 5.81 -19.01
CA SER A 179 9.27 6.90 -19.91
C SER A 179 8.37 7.07 -21.12
N LEU A 180 7.99 8.32 -21.40
CA LEU A 180 7.50 8.75 -22.70
C LEU A 180 8.67 8.73 -23.70
N SER A 181 8.60 7.84 -24.69
CA SER A 181 9.61 7.71 -25.75
C SER A 181 9.06 8.23 -27.08
N TRP A 182 9.61 9.34 -27.59
CA TRP A 182 9.15 9.95 -28.85
C TRP A 182 9.30 9.01 -30.05
N PHE A 183 10.35 8.19 -30.04
CA PHE A 183 10.65 7.11 -30.98
C PHE A 183 9.43 6.27 -31.38
N ALA A 184 8.55 5.93 -30.43
CA ALA A 184 7.42 5.03 -30.66
C ALA A 184 6.32 5.67 -31.53
N GLU A 185 6.32 7.00 -31.67
CA GLU A 185 5.29 7.75 -32.42
C GLU A 185 5.50 7.76 -33.95
N GLY A 186 6.51 7.01 -34.44
CA GLY A 186 6.63 6.62 -35.84
C GLY A 186 8.00 6.84 -36.46
N THR A 187 8.03 7.38 -37.67
CA THR A 187 9.27 7.62 -38.43
C THR A 187 9.71 9.08 -38.35
N ASP A 188 11.00 9.31 -38.59
CA ASP A 188 11.58 10.64 -38.81
C ASP A 188 10.69 11.59 -39.63
N GLY A 189 10.44 12.79 -39.08
CA GLY A 189 9.57 13.80 -39.67
C GLY A 189 8.06 13.53 -39.58
N ALA A 190 7.61 12.54 -38.82
CA ALA A 190 6.17 12.31 -38.57
C ALA A 190 5.51 13.53 -37.93
N ASP A 191 4.29 13.86 -38.37
CA ASP A 191 3.53 15.02 -37.91
C ASP A 191 2.81 14.72 -36.58
N LEU A 192 3.28 15.32 -35.50
CA LEU A 192 2.74 15.13 -34.15
C LEU A 192 1.67 16.18 -33.79
N SER A 193 1.35 17.14 -34.67
CA SER A 193 0.48 18.29 -34.36
C SER A 193 -0.97 17.92 -33.99
N GLY A 194 -1.40 16.68 -34.23
CA GLY A 194 -2.67 16.14 -33.76
C GLY A 194 -2.72 15.77 -32.28
N GLY A 195 -1.57 15.67 -31.62
CA GLY A 195 -1.42 15.05 -30.30
C GLY A 195 -1.55 13.52 -30.34
N PHE A 196 -1.17 12.87 -29.24
CA PHE A 196 -1.25 11.42 -29.07
C PHE A 196 -1.33 11.06 -27.57
N THR A 197 -1.65 9.80 -27.28
CA THR A 197 -1.53 9.22 -25.94
C THR A 197 -0.67 7.97 -26.05
N GLN A 198 0.43 7.92 -25.30
CA GLN A 198 1.29 6.75 -25.19
C GLN A 198 1.01 6.09 -23.84
N ASN A 199 0.63 4.81 -23.85
CA ASN A 199 0.65 4.01 -22.64
C ASN A 199 2.10 3.58 -22.39
N THR A 200 2.62 3.86 -21.21
CA THR A 200 4.02 3.63 -20.80
C THR A 200 4.17 2.49 -19.79
N GLY A 201 3.11 1.67 -19.66
CA GLY A 201 2.96 0.61 -18.68
C GLY A 201 1.76 0.90 -17.78
N GLU A 202 2.04 1.50 -16.64
CA GLU A 202 1.10 1.89 -15.60
C GLU A 202 0.50 3.29 -15.85
N MET A 203 1.08 4.12 -16.72
CA MET A 203 0.58 5.46 -17.05
C MET A 203 0.13 5.63 -18.51
N ASP A 204 -0.93 6.41 -18.72
CA ASP A 204 -1.35 6.93 -20.02
C ASP A 204 -0.86 8.38 -20.15
N VAL A 205 0.27 8.57 -20.85
CA VAL A 205 0.90 9.89 -21.07
C VAL A 205 0.33 10.53 -22.33
N THR A 206 -0.46 11.59 -22.16
CA THR A 206 -1.06 12.33 -23.27
C THR A 206 -0.24 13.57 -23.61
N VAL A 207 0.16 13.69 -24.88
CA VAL A 207 0.86 14.86 -25.41
C VAL A 207 -0.07 15.64 -26.33
N SER A 208 -0.25 16.93 -26.06
CA SER A 208 -1.04 17.84 -26.89
C SER A 208 -0.27 19.11 -27.24
N PHE A 209 -0.65 19.76 -28.34
CA PHE A 209 0.06 20.93 -28.88
C PHE A 209 -0.87 22.10 -29.14
N THR A 210 -0.44 23.30 -28.74
CA THR A 210 -1.11 24.58 -29.03
C THR A 210 -0.25 25.45 -29.93
N ASP A 211 -0.82 25.98 -31.01
CA ASP A 211 -0.23 27.07 -31.82
C ASP A 211 -0.50 28.42 -31.14
N ASP A 212 0.48 28.88 -30.36
CA ASP A 212 0.45 30.19 -29.68
C ASP A 212 0.78 31.37 -30.63
N GLY A 213 1.24 31.07 -31.84
CA GLY A 213 1.49 32.04 -32.89
C GLY A 213 2.74 31.75 -33.75
N ASN A 214 2.96 32.64 -34.72
CA ASN A 214 4.06 32.64 -35.71
C ASN A 214 4.05 31.54 -36.77
N ASN A 215 3.52 31.90 -37.94
CA ASN A 215 3.80 31.29 -39.27
C ASN A 215 3.90 29.76 -39.30
N ASN A 216 2.85 29.06 -38.85
CA ASN A 216 2.72 27.61 -39.00
C ASN A 216 3.84 26.86 -38.25
N PRO A 217 3.80 26.82 -36.91
CA PRO A 217 4.72 26.00 -36.14
C PRO A 217 4.66 24.54 -36.61
N VAL A 218 5.75 23.81 -36.38
CA VAL A 218 5.89 22.42 -36.79
C VAL A 218 6.27 21.62 -35.55
N MET A 219 5.48 20.58 -35.28
CA MET A 219 5.67 19.62 -34.21
C MET A 219 5.90 18.27 -34.87
N GLN A 220 7.11 17.75 -34.82
CA GLN A 220 7.47 16.52 -35.50
C GLN A 220 8.29 15.59 -34.62
N LEU A 221 8.23 14.29 -34.91
CA LEU A 221 9.20 13.32 -34.44
C LEU A 221 10.52 13.54 -35.17
N GLU A 222 11.63 13.60 -34.45
CA GLU A 222 12.98 13.73 -34.99
C GLU A 222 13.90 12.67 -34.38
N THR A 223 14.47 11.86 -35.29
CA THR A 223 15.24 10.64 -35.01
C THR A 223 16.48 10.53 -35.91
N GLY A 224 16.68 11.45 -36.85
CA GLY A 224 17.81 11.50 -37.77
C GLY A 224 18.96 12.37 -37.27
N ASP A 225 18.67 13.46 -36.57
CA ASP A 225 19.65 14.35 -35.95
C ASP A 225 19.99 13.91 -34.50
N GLN A 226 21.28 13.82 -34.20
CA GLN A 226 21.78 13.47 -32.87
C GLN A 226 21.60 14.63 -31.88
N THR A 227 21.10 14.33 -30.69
CA THR A 227 20.92 15.28 -29.59
C THR A 227 21.92 15.06 -28.45
N TYR A 228 22.15 16.07 -27.61
CA TYR A 228 23.04 15.94 -26.46
C TYR A 228 22.40 15.13 -25.32
N VAL A 229 23.14 14.11 -24.87
CA VAL A 229 22.86 13.32 -23.67
C VAL A 229 24.06 13.37 -22.73
N GLY A 230 23.79 13.60 -21.44
CA GLY A 230 24.80 13.65 -20.39
C GLY A 230 25.28 12.26 -19.96
N GLY A 231 26.47 12.22 -19.34
CA GLY A 231 27.11 10.97 -18.98
C GLY A 231 26.42 10.24 -17.83
N GLY A 232 25.63 9.21 -18.16
CA GLY A 232 24.88 8.39 -17.20
C GLY A 232 23.38 8.71 -17.12
N GLU A 233 22.87 9.54 -18.01
CA GLU A 233 21.44 9.83 -18.15
C GLU A 233 20.73 8.73 -18.97
N PRO A 234 19.42 8.53 -18.79
CA PRO A 234 18.66 7.46 -19.45
C PRO A 234 18.23 7.76 -20.89
N HIS A 235 18.35 9.02 -21.34
CA HIS A 235 17.83 9.49 -22.63
C HIS A 235 18.47 8.83 -23.85
N LYS A 236 17.66 8.51 -24.86
CA LYS A 236 18.13 8.12 -26.21
C LYS A 236 18.57 9.38 -26.97
N ASP A 237 19.70 9.34 -27.67
CA ASP A 237 20.24 10.52 -28.39
C ASP A 237 19.61 10.78 -29.77
N HIS A 238 18.76 9.87 -30.25
CA HIS A 238 17.98 9.96 -31.50
C HIS A 238 16.49 9.69 -31.24
N SER A 239 15.95 10.25 -30.15
CA SER A 239 14.52 10.20 -29.82
C SER A 239 14.09 11.55 -29.25
N SER A 240 13.42 12.35 -30.07
CA SER A 240 13.07 13.70 -29.67
C SER A 240 11.86 14.28 -30.40
N LEU A 241 11.10 15.08 -29.66
CA LEU A 241 10.14 16.04 -30.22
C LEU A 241 10.90 17.25 -30.78
N TYR A 242 10.71 17.53 -32.06
CA TYR A 242 11.15 18.73 -32.74
C TYR A 242 10.04 19.79 -32.73
N LEU A 243 10.32 20.93 -32.09
CA LEU A 243 9.44 22.11 -32.11
C LEU A 243 10.10 23.23 -32.91
N TYR A 244 9.48 23.61 -34.03
CA TYR A 244 9.98 24.67 -34.93
C TYR A 244 9.00 25.82 -35.07
N GLY A 245 9.54 27.03 -35.29
CA GLY A 245 8.75 28.20 -35.65
C GLY A 245 9.48 29.21 -36.55
N ASN A 246 8.72 30.22 -36.98
CA ASN A 246 9.23 31.30 -37.82
C ASN A 246 8.55 32.64 -37.46
N GLY A 247 9.12 33.43 -36.57
CA GLY A 247 8.52 34.71 -36.16
C GLY A 247 9.05 35.26 -34.84
N ASN A 248 8.28 36.13 -34.18
CA ASN A 248 8.79 37.02 -33.11
C ASN A 248 7.92 37.12 -31.85
N ALA A 249 7.37 36.00 -31.41
CA ALA A 249 6.51 35.85 -30.24
C ALA A 249 6.57 34.40 -29.74
N ALA A 250 5.57 33.96 -28.97
CA ALA A 250 5.32 32.54 -28.73
C ALA A 250 5.20 31.77 -30.06
N THR A 251 5.67 30.51 -30.05
CA THR A 251 5.73 29.60 -31.19
C THR A 251 4.70 28.50 -31.00
N ALA A 252 4.82 27.75 -29.90
CA ALA A 252 3.96 26.64 -29.56
C ALA A 252 4.11 26.27 -28.09
N THR A 253 3.09 25.63 -27.54
CA THR A 253 3.16 24.96 -26.25
C THR A 253 2.92 23.47 -26.45
N ALA A 254 3.86 22.65 -26.00
CA ALA A 254 3.63 21.21 -25.82
C ALA A 254 3.16 20.98 -24.38
N THR A 255 2.05 20.28 -24.20
CA THR A 255 1.49 19.92 -22.90
C THR A 255 1.59 18.42 -22.73
N ILE A 256 2.19 17.97 -21.64
CA ILE A 256 2.33 16.55 -21.29
C ILE A 256 1.47 16.33 -20.04
N GLU A 257 0.43 15.51 -20.16
CA GLU A 257 -0.51 15.15 -19.10
C GLU A 257 -0.31 13.68 -18.74
N PHE A 258 -0.04 13.39 -17.46
CA PHE A 258 0.10 12.03 -16.95
C PHE A 258 -1.25 11.57 -16.38
N ALA A 259 -1.86 10.50 -16.89
CA ALA A 259 -3.01 9.87 -16.25
C ALA A 259 -2.62 8.47 -15.80
N ALA A 260 -3.19 7.99 -14.68
CA ALA A 260 -3.07 6.57 -14.37
C ALA A 260 -3.72 5.77 -15.50
N GLY A 261 -3.00 4.78 -16.04
CA GLY A 261 -3.57 3.76 -16.91
C GLY A 261 -4.79 3.15 -16.20
N THR A 262 -5.83 2.79 -16.95
CA THR A 262 -7.10 2.37 -16.32
C THR A 262 -6.88 1.15 -15.42
N GLY A 263 -6.86 1.39 -14.10
CA GLY A 263 -6.60 0.39 -13.06
C GLY A 263 -5.17 -0.14 -12.99
N SER A 264 -4.18 0.64 -13.40
CA SER A 264 -2.79 0.39 -13.00
C SER A 264 -2.55 0.57 -11.50
N GLY A 265 -3.52 1.13 -10.78
CA GLY A 265 -3.41 1.46 -9.36
C GLY A 265 -2.39 2.54 -9.04
N MET A 266 -1.93 3.27 -10.05
CA MET A 266 -1.16 4.48 -9.86
C MET A 266 -2.09 5.67 -9.59
N GLN A 267 -1.50 6.73 -9.06
CA GLN A 267 -2.09 8.05 -8.98
C GLN A 267 -2.03 8.70 -10.37
N ASP A 268 -2.88 9.69 -10.57
CA ASP A 268 -2.84 10.56 -11.73
C ASP A 268 -1.56 11.46 -11.74
N GLU A 269 -0.63 11.29 -10.81
CA GLU A 269 0.57 12.10 -10.67
C GLU A 269 1.82 11.21 -10.70
N VAL A 270 2.91 11.76 -11.24
CA VAL A 270 4.23 11.11 -11.29
C VAL A 270 5.26 11.91 -10.47
N GLU A 271 6.40 11.31 -10.16
CA GLU A 271 7.52 11.98 -9.49
C GLU A 271 8.86 11.80 -10.24
N ASN A 272 9.91 12.45 -9.73
CA ASN A 272 11.29 12.32 -10.23
C ASN A 272 11.48 12.55 -11.75
N VAL A 273 10.66 13.42 -12.35
CA VAL A 273 10.63 13.61 -13.82
C VAL A 273 11.94 14.23 -14.32
N VAL A 274 12.54 13.63 -15.33
CA VAL A 274 13.81 14.08 -15.95
C VAL A 274 13.77 14.03 -17.47
N PHE A 275 14.17 15.14 -18.11
CA PHE A 275 14.34 15.25 -19.56
C PHE A 275 15.31 16.37 -19.95
N ARG A 276 15.68 16.45 -21.23
CA ARG A 276 16.50 17.53 -21.79
C ARG A 276 15.75 18.36 -22.82
N ILE A 277 16.11 19.64 -22.87
CA ILE A 277 15.81 20.52 -24.00
C ILE A 277 17.14 20.93 -24.64
N ASN A 278 17.28 20.61 -25.92
CA ASN A 278 18.47 20.75 -26.74
C ASN A 278 18.26 21.79 -27.86
N ASP A 279 19.37 22.31 -28.40
CA ASP A 279 19.45 23.45 -29.33
C ASP A 279 18.82 24.76 -28.81
N ILE A 280 19.05 25.08 -27.52
CA ILE A 280 18.80 26.41 -26.99
C ILE A 280 19.86 27.37 -27.57
N ASP A 281 19.52 28.11 -28.63
CA ASP A 281 20.53 28.75 -29.50
C ASP A 281 20.23 30.22 -29.87
N TRP A 282 21.21 30.86 -30.52
CA TRP A 282 21.12 32.23 -30.98
C TRP A 282 21.94 32.48 -32.26
N ALA A 283 21.21 32.76 -33.33
CA ALA A 283 21.77 33.32 -34.56
C ALA A 283 21.46 34.82 -34.69
N ARG A 284 22.52 35.62 -34.86
CA ARG A 284 22.46 37.08 -34.90
C ARG A 284 21.52 37.63 -35.99
N GLY A 285 20.37 38.13 -35.55
CA GLY A 285 19.37 38.74 -36.43
C GLY A 285 18.44 37.73 -37.09
N ASN A 286 18.48 36.47 -36.64
CA ASN A 286 17.53 35.42 -36.98
C ASN A 286 16.64 35.14 -35.76
N HIS A 287 17.09 34.30 -34.82
CA HIS A 287 16.32 33.88 -33.63
C HIS A 287 17.07 34.13 -32.31
N ARG A 288 16.38 33.92 -31.19
CA ARG A 288 16.89 33.71 -29.84
C ARG A 288 15.88 32.84 -29.12
N ASP A 289 16.27 31.67 -28.69
CA ASP A 289 15.32 30.75 -28.05
C ASP A 289 14.97 31.20 -26.63
N ILE A 290 13.68 31.06 -26.32
CA ILE A 290 13.08 31.35 -25.03
C ILE A 290 12.12 30.21 -24.76
N VAL A 291 12.41 29.39 -23.76
CA VAL A 291 11.60 28.23 -23.37
C VAL A 291 11.17 28.42 -21.93
N THR A 292 9.90 28.23 -21.62
CA THR A 292 9.42 28.21 -20.23
C THR A 292 8.82 26.85 -19.94
N VAL A 293 9.25 26.21 -18.86
CA VAL A 293 8.73 24.91 -18.43
C VAL A 293 7.90 25.10 -17.16
N ASN A 294 6.60 24.92 -17.24
CA ASN A 294 5.72 24.90 -16.06
C ASN A 294 5.37 23.46 -15.70
N ALA A 295 5.03 23.24 -14.43
CA ALA A 295 4.58 21.96 -13.92
C ALA A 295 3.49 22.20 -12.87
N TYR A 296 2.45 21.35 -12.86
CA TYR A 296 1.31 21.49 -11.95
C TYR A 296 0.92 20.13 -11.34
N ASP A 297 0.47 20.16 -10.09
CA ASP A 297 -0.10 19.00 -9.39
C ASP A 297 -1.55 18.74 -9.83
N ALA A 298 -2.17 17.66 -9.35
CA ALA A 298 -3.56 17.32 -9.67
C ALA A 298 -4.60 18.34 -9.14
N ASN A 299 -4.20 19.27 -8.26
CA ASN A 299 -5.02 20.39 -7.80
C ASN A 299 -4.89 21.64 -8.71
N GLY A 300 -3.90 21.65 -9.61
CA GLY A 300 -3.51 22.81 -10.42
C GLY A 300 -2.60 23.80 -9.70
N ASP A 301 -2.01 23.43 -8.56
CA ASP A 301 -0.99 24.20 -7.87
C ASP A 301 0.40 23.96 -8.51
N ALA A 302 1.24 25.00 -8.56
CA ALA A 302 2.49 24.96 -9.32
C ALA A 302 3.61 24.19 -8.60
N VAL A 303 4.19 23.21 -9.29
CA VAL A 303 5.31 22.36 -8.85
C VAL A 303 6.64 23.05 -9.18
N THR A 304 7.70 22.75 -8.42
CA THR A 304 9.02 23.34 -8.63
C THR A 304 9.74 22.66 -9.78
N VAL A 305 10.18 23.46 -10.77
CA VAL A 305 10.98 22.98 -11.91
C VAL A 305 12.45 23.40 -11.72
N ASN A 306 13.34 22.42 -11.64
CA ASN A 306 14.79 22.63 -11.56
C ASN A 306 15.38 22.62 -12.99
N LEU A 307 16.16 23.66 -13.33
CA LEU A 307 16.69 23.86 -14.68
C LEU A 307 18.21 24.04 -14.65
N THR A 308 18.94 23.03 -15.16
CA THR A 308 20.40 22.96 -15.09
C THR A 308 21.03 23.19 -16.47
N VAL A 309 21.53 24.41 -16.70
CA VAL A 309 22.30 24.79 -17.90
C VAL A 309 23.74 24.30 -17.76
N THR A 310 24.23 23.58 -18.78
CA THR A 310 25.63 23.15 -18.86
C THR A 310 26.32 23.83 -20.03
N PRO A 311 27.64 24.14 -19.97
CA PRO A 311 28.40 24.50 -18.78
C PRO A 311 27.97 25.88 -18.22
N THR A 312 28.56 26.34 -17.12
CA THR A 312 28.21 27.64 -16.50
C THR A 312 29.29 28.73 -16.71
N GLY A 313 28.89 29.97 -16.99
CA GLY A 313 29.82 31.02 -17.45
C GLY A 313 29.16 32.20 -18.16
N SER A 314 29.95 33.04 -18.84
CA SER A 314 29.48 34.29 -19.45
C SER A 314 29.16 34.14 -20.95
N GLY A 315 27.93 34.48 -21.34
CA GLY A 315 27.48 34.44 -22.75
C GLY A 315 26.73 33.17 -23.15
N GLN A 316 26.54 32.27 -22.19
CA GLN A 316 25.67 31.10 -22.26
C GLN A 316 24.23 31.45 -21.89
N ASP A 317 23.38 30.44 -21.92
CA ASP A 317 21.95 30.55 -21.64
C ASP A 317 21.71 30.90 -20.18
N THR A 318 20.54 31.48 -19.94
CA THR A 318 20.17 32.04 -18.65
C THR A 318 18.82 31.51 -18.22
N VAL A 319 18.73 31.07 -16.96
CA VAL A 319 17.49 30.67 -16.30
C VAL A 319 17.02 31.81 -15.39
N SER A 320 15.73 32.16 -15.45
CA SER A 320 15.08 33.17 -14.62
C SER A 320 13.72 32.67 -14.14
N GLY A 321 13.70 31.96 -13.01
CA GLY A 321 12.54 31.12 -12.66
C GLY A 321 12.45 29.98 -13.66
N ASN A 322 11.25 29.70 -14.16
CA ASN A 322 10.98 28.61 -15.09
C ASN A 322 11.40 28.90 -16.55
N THR A 323 11.88 30.11 -16.85
CA THR A 323 12.22 30.51 -18.22
C THR A 323 13.73 30.40 -18.49
N ILE A 324 14.07 29.55 -19.46
CA ILE A 324 15.34 29.50 -20.18
C ILE A 324 15.35 30.61 -21.25
N THR A 325 16.48 31.29 -21.43
CA THR A 325 16.69 32.23 -22.54
C THR A 325 18.10 32.05 -23.07
N ALA A 326 18.20 31.79 -24.37
CA ALA A 326 19.45 31.49 -25.04
C ALA A 326 20.48 32.65 -24.96
N GLY A 327 21.75 32.29 -24.99
CA GLY A 327 22.91 33.15 -24.77
C GLY A 327 23.26 34.08 -25.94
N ASN A 328 24.55 34.25 -26.22
CA ASN A 328 25.05 34.89 -27.45
C ASN A 328 26.00 33.96 -28.22
N ARG A 329 25.83 32.66 -28.00
CA ARG A 329 26.46 31.58 -28.75
C ARG A 329 25.42 31.01 -29.71
N SER A 330 25.90 30.45 -30.81
CA SER A 330 25.10 29.54 -31.64
C SER A 330 25.64 28.15 -31.38
N ASP A 331 24.72 27.25 -31.12
CA ASP A 331 24.97 25.89 -30.69
C ASP A 331 24.37 24.93 -31.74
N SER A 332 24.21 23.66 -31.40
CA SER A 332 23.62 22.62 -32.24
C SER A 332 22.90 21.63 -31.31
N PRO A 333 22.01 20.75 -31.81
CA PRO A 333 21.30 19.77 -30.96
C PRO A 333 22.23 18.84 -30.16
N ASP A 334 23.41 18.49 -30.68
CA ASP A 334 24.45 17.66 -30.04
C ASP A 334 25.41 18.44 -29.13
N ASP A 335 25.35 19.77 -29.14
CA ASP A 335 26.25 20.65 -28.40
C ASP A 335 25.77 20.75 -26.94
N ALA A 336 26.55 20.18 -26.00
CA ALA A 336 26.32 20.19 -24.55
C ALA A 336 26.10 21.57 -23.89
N THR A 337 26.18 22.62 -24.69
CA THR A 337 26.27 24.03 -24.35
C THR A 337 25.06 24.85 -24.75
N GLY A 338 24.18 24.28 -25.60
CA GLY A 338 22.79 24.71 -25.83
C GLY A 338 21.80 23.67 -25.29
N SER A 339 22.20 22.93 -24.24
CA SER A 339 21.41 21.86 -23.61
C SER A 339 21.10 22.19 -22.15
N VAL A 340 19.83 22.05 -21.78
CA VAL A 340 19.33 22.24 -20.41
C VAL A 340 18.70 20.95 -19.93
N LEU A 341 19.17 20.46 -18.77
CA LEU A 341 18.51 19.38 -18.05
C LEU A 341 17.35 19.96 -17.24
N VAL A 342 16.20 19.30 -17.30
CA VAL A 342 14.99 19.60 -16.55
C VAL A 342 14.77 18.49 -15.54
N GLU A 343 14.58 18.84 -14.27
CA GLU A 343 14.33 17.92 -13.16
C GLU A 343 13.10 18.45 -12.37
N ILE A 344 12.10 17.59 -12.10
CA ILE A 344 10.88 17.95 -11.37
C ILE A 344 10.61 16.86 -10.33
N ASP A 345 10.83 17.19 -9.05
CA ASP A 345 10.74 16.23 -7.94
C ASP A 345 9.32 15.62 -7.78
N GLY A 346 8.26 16.33 -8.17
CA GLY A 346 6.86 15.88 -8.08
C GLY A 346 6.18 16.11 -6.72
N PRO A 347 4.96 15.60 -6.50
CA PRO A 347 4.07 15.00 -7.52
C PRO A 347 3.71 15.99 -8.65
N VAL A 348 3.49 15.50 -9.87
CA VAL A 348 3.12 16.32 -11.03
C VAL A 348 2.12 15.60 -11.95
N ARG A 349 1.04 16.31 -12.31
CA ARG A 349 -0.04 15.88 -13.23
C ARG A 349 0.18 16.35 -14.66
N GLU A 350 0.77 17.54 -14.82
CA GLU A 350 0.85 18.27 -16.08
C GLU A 350 2.17 19.05 -16.20
N ILE A 351 2.79 19.01 -17.38
CA ILE A 351 3.98 19.81 -17.74
C ILE A 351 3.68 20.61 -19.01
N GLU A 352 3.89 21.94 -18.97
CA GLU A 352 3.83 22.81 -20.15
C GLU A 352 5.24 23.20 -20.60
N ILE A 353 5.62 22.88 -21.85
CA ILE A 353 6.83 23.38 -22.50
C ILE A 353 6.42 24.47 -23.49
N VAL A 354 6.51 25.74 -23.04
CA VAL A 354 6.12 26.93 -23.82
C VAL A 354 7.34 27.48 -24.56
N TYR A 355 7.35 27.35 -25.89
CA TYR A 355 8.45 27.80 -26.75
C TYR A 355 8.15 29.14 -27.43
N ALA A 356 9.13 30.05 -27.44
CA ALA A 356 9.03 31.39 -28.02
C ALA A 356 10.36 31.87 -28.64
N ASN A 357 10.30 32.82 -29.57
CA ASN A 357 11.47 33.46 -30.18
C ASN A 357 11.60 34.94 -29.80
N GLY A 358 12.79 35.33 -29.32
CA GLY A 358 13.15 36.72 -29.02
C GLY A 358 13.57 37.59 -30.21
N LEU A 359 13.77 37.01 -31.41
CA LEU A 359 14.01 37.73 -32.67
C LEU A 359 12.92 37.40 -33.70
N SER A 360 13.16 37.38 -35.01
CA SER A 360 12.08 37.35 -36.03
C SER A 360 12.35 36.42 -37.22
N GLY A 361 13.19 35.42 -37.00
CA GLY A 361 13.65 34.47 -38.00
C GLY A 361 13.04 33.10 -37.79
N THR A 362 13.75 32.07 -38.24
CA THR A 362 13.42 30.66 -38.00
C THR A 362 14.17 30.12 -36.79
N GLN A 363 13.53 29.26 -36.00
CA GLN A 363 14.07 28.70 -34.76
C GLN A 363 13.57 27.25 -34.56
N ALA A 364 14.33 26.43 -33.84
CA ALA A 364 13.89 25.10 -33.41
C ALA A 364 14.48 24.72 -32.05
N ILE A 365 13.84 23.79 -31.35
CA ILE A 365 14.38 23.08 -30.18
C ILE A 365 14.02 21.59 -30.26
N TRP A 366 14.80 20.76 -29.58
CA TRP A 366 14.61 19.32 -29.45
C TRP A 366 14.32 18.97 -27.99
N VAL A 367 13.21 18.30 -27.70
CA VAL A 367 12.89 17.78 -26.36
C VAL A 367 13.16 16.28 -26.36
N SER A 368 14.00 15.78 -25.46
CA SER A 368 14.30 14.34 -25.35
C SER A 368 13.12 13.54 -24.80
N ASP A 369 13.23 12.22 -24.82
CA ASP A 369 12.40 11.32 -24.01
C ASP A 369 12.28 11.83 -22.55
N ILE A 370 11.08 11.67 -21.98
CA ILE A 370 10.74 12.11 -20.63
C ILE A 370 10.62 10.88 -19.74
N HIS A 371 11.52 10.76 -18.77
CA HIS A 371 11.49 9.68 -17.78
C HIS A 371 10.88 10.20 -16.48
N PHE A 372 10.19 9.33 -15.74
CA PHE A 372 9.51 9.65 -14.50
C PHE A 372 9.32 8.37 -13.68
N ASP A 373 9.05 8.50 -12.38
CA ASP A 373 8.61 7.38 -11.55
C ASP A 373 7.10 7.49 -11.31
N THR A 374 6.38 6.37 -11.40
CA THR A 374 4.95 6.29 -11.08
C THR A 374 4.73 6.36 -9.57
N ILE A 375 3.58 6.89 -9.14
CA ILE A 375 3.21 6.99 -7.73
C ILE A 375 2.04 6.03 -7.49
N ALA A 376 2.24 4.98 -6.68
CA ALA A 376 1.14 4.08 -6.30
C ALA A 376 0.03 4.80 -5.52
N GLN A 377 -1.21 4.35 -5.64
CA GLN A 377 -2.27 4.72 -4.70
C GLN A 377 -1.89 4.29 -3.26
N PRO A 378 -2.48 4.89 -2.22
CA PRO A 378 -2.49 4.29 -0.90
C PRO A 378 -3.14 2.90 -0.99
N GLY A 379 -2.61 1.93 -0.24
CA GLY A 379 -3.13 0.56 -0.24
C GLY A 379 -4.52 0.40 0.40
N GLY A 380 -5.12 -0.77 0.18
CA GLY A 380 -6.47 -1.15 0.62
C GLY A 380 -6.59 -1.59 2.08
N ASP A 381 -7.78 -1.46 2.69
CA ASP A 381 -8.04 -2.07 4.01
C ASP A 381 -8.38 -3.58 3.85
N ASP A 382 -7.38 -4.44 3.62
CA ASP A 382 -7.58 -5.79 3.09
C ASP A 382 -7.94 -6.87 4.13
N ILE A 383 -8.48 -8.00 3.66
CA ILE A 383 -8.72 -9.21 4.48
C ILE A 383 -8.11 -10.43 3.82
N LEU A 384 -7.02 -10.95 4.41
CA LEU A 384 -6.29 -12.12 3.91
C LEU A 384 -6.54 -13.33 4.82
N ARG A 385 -6.87 -14.49 4.24
CA ARG A 385 -7.02 -15.76 4.94
C ARG A 385 -6.22 -16.84 4.21
N GLY A 386 -5.24 -17.43 4.88
CA GLY A 386 -4.48 -18.59 4.37
C GLY A 386 -5.38 -19.81 4.27
N GLY A 387 -5.39 -20.66 5.31
CA GLY A 387 -6.40 -21.71 5.46
C GLY A 387 -5.89 -22.95 6.19
N ASP A 388 -5.68 -24.02 5.44
CA ASP A 388 -5.04 -25.27 5.88
C ASP A 388 -3.68 -25.40 5.15
N GLY A 389 -2.56 -24.95 5.74
CA GLY A 389 -1.24 -24.91 5.08
C GLY A 389 -0.15 -24.18 5.87
N ASP A 390 1.12 -24.25 5.43
CA ASP A 390 2.17 -23.35 5.96
C ASP A 390 2.19 -22.04 5.12
N ASP A 391 1.28 -21.10 5.39
CA ASP A 391 0.94 -19.98 4.50
C ASP A 391 1.85 -18.76 4.65
N THR A 392 1.89 -17.87 3.64
CA THR A 392 2.56 -16.56 3.73
C THR A 392 1.65 -15.42 3.26
N LEU A 393 1.39 -14.47 4.16
CA LEU A 393 0.46 -13.35 3.96
C LEU A 393 1.19 -12.01 4.09
N TRP A 394 0.94 -11.10 3.15
CA TRP A 394 1.39 -9.71 3.18
C TRP A 394 0.19 -8.78 2.93
N GLY A 395 -0.20 -7.98 3.92
CA GLY A 395 -1.23 -6.95 3.73
C GLY A 395 -0.72 -5.83 2.83
N GLN A 396 0.35 -5.17 3.31
CA GLN A 396 1.19 -4.14 2.69
C GLN A 396 0.83 -2.70 3.09
N GLY A 397 -0.22 -2.10 2.58
CA GLY A 397 -0.62 -0.73 2.92
C GLY A 397 -2.12 -0.61 3.14
N GLY A 398 -2.51 0.16 4.15
CA GLY A 398 -3.91 0.17 4.61
C GLY A 398 -4.04 -0.58 5.93
N ALA A 399 -5.25 -0.67 6.48
CA ALA A 399 -5.47 -1.25 7.80
C ALA A 399 -6.02 -2.68 7.71
N ASP A 400 -5.10 -3.64 7.65
CA ASP A 400 -5.37 -4.99 7.17
C ASP A 400 -5.90 -5.94 8.25
N THR A 401 -6.54 -7.03 7.82
CA THR A 401 -6.92 -8.17 8.66
C THR A 401 -6.30 -9.45 8.12
N LEU A 402 -5.21 -9.92 8.73
CA LEU A 402 -4.53 -11.14 8.35
C LEU A 402 -4.93 -12.28 9.29
N ILE A 403 -5.35 -13.40 8.72
CA ILE A 403 -5.64 -14.64 9.43
C ILE A 403 -4.82 -15.72 8.74
N GLY A 404 -3.80 -16.27 9.40
CA GLY A 404 -3.01 -17.37 8.85
C GLY A 404 -3.90 -18.60 8.62
N GLY A 405 -4.01 -19.45 9.62
CA GLY A 405 -4.86 -20.62 9.51
C GLY A 405 -4.39 -21.72 10.43
N ALA A 406 -4.46 -22.95 9.95
CA ALA A 406 -3.87 -24.12 10.60
C ALA A 406 -2.61 -24.55 9.84
N GLY A 407 -1.47 -24.51 10.53
CA GLY A 407 -0.13 -24.70 9.98
C GLY A 407 0.88 -23.75 10.65
N ALA A 408 1.99 -23.47 9.98
CA ALA A 408 3.05 -22.61 10.50
C ALA A 408 3.25 -21.34 9.65
N ASP A 409 2.33 -20.38 9.82
CA ASP A 409 2.17 -19.26 8.91
C ASP A 409 3.20 -18.12 9.07
N SER A 410 3.35 -17.30 8.04
CA SER A 410 4.20 -16.11 8.04
C SER A 410 3.41 -14.88 7.59
N MET A 411 3.06 -14.01 8.55
CA MET A 411 2.26 -12.80 8.32
C MET A 411 3.11 -11.52 8.43
N VAL A 412 2.89 -10.59 7.51
CA VAL A 412 3.36 -9.20 7.62
C VAL A 412 2.16 -8.30 7.35
N GLY A 413 1.80 -7.44 8.30
CA GLY A 413 0.79 -6.39 8.12
C GLY A 413 1.31 -5.37 7.10
N GLY A 414 1.88 -4.27 7.57
CA GLY A 414 2.74 -3.43 6.74
C GLY A 414 2.74 -1.98 7.19
N THR A 415 1.91 -1.16 6.54
CA THR A 415 1.74 0.27 6.86
C THR A 415 0.27 0.59 7.13
N GLY A 416 -0.14 0.59 8.40
CA GLY A 416 -1.52 0.85 8.82
C GLY A 416 -1.77 0.44 10.27
N ASP A 417 -3.04 0.30 10.68
CA ASP A 417 -3.39 -0.16 12.04
C ASP A 417 -3.94 -1.59 11.94
N ASP A 418 -3.07 -2.61 11.89
CA ASP A 418 -3.43 -3.96 11.40
C ASP A 418 -4.00 -4.90 12.50
N GLU A 419 -4.79 -5.90 12.10
CA GLU A 419 -5.31 -6.97 12.97
C GLU A 419 -4.84 -8.37 12.50
N LEU A 420 -3.87 -8.97 13.20
CA LEU A 420 -3.24 -10.24 12.84
C LEU A 420 -3.70 -11.37 13.79
N HIS A 421 -4.24 -12.46 13.25
CA HIS A 421 -4.73 -13.63 13.99
C HIS A 421 -3.78 -14.82 13.82
N LEU A 422 -3.18 -15.30 14.92
CA LEU A 422 -2.10 -16.29 14.91
C LEU A 422 -2.47 -17.62 15.59
N ALA A 423 -2.07 -18.74 15.00
CA ALA A 423 -2.21 -20.12 15.48
C ALA A 423 -0.85 -20.80 15.80
N GLU A 424 -0.77 -22.14 15.76
CA GLU A 424 0.27 -22.95 16.42
C GLU A 424 1.61 -23.12 15.65
N GLY A 425 2.23 -22.02 15.24
CA GLY A 425 3.55 -22.09 14.61
C GLY A 425 4.05 -20.76 14.07
N ASP A 426 3.13 -19.81 14.00
CA ASP A 426 3.18 -18.63 13.17
C ASP A 426 4.30 -17.66 13.54
N THR A 427 4.73 -16.90 12.55
CA THR A 427 5.55 -15.72 12.72
C THR A 427 4.81 -14.51 12.16
N ALA A 428 4.64 -13.46 12.95
CA ALA A 428 4.02 -12.21 12.50
C ALA A 428 4.88 -10.97 12.76
N SER A 429 4.78 -10.00 11.86
CA SER A 429 5.29 -8.62 11.98
C SER A 429 4.16 -7.64 11.69
N GLY A 430 3.94 -6.65 12.56
CA GLY A 430 3.01 -5.54 12.29
C GLY A 430 3.67 -4.50 11.40
N SER A 431 4.83 -4.00 11.86
CA SER A 431 5.81 -3.15 11.17
C SER A 431 5.64 -1.64 11.40
N ASP A 432 4.73 -0.96 10.70
CA ASP A 432 4.52 0.51 10.78
C ASP A 432 3.04 0.81 11.09
N GLY A 433 2.69 1.00 12.38
CA GLY A 433 1.29 0.99 12.79
C GLY A 433 1.00 1.13 14.29
N ASP A 434 -0.29 1.10 14.66
CA ASP A 434 -0.76 0.79 16.03
C ASP A 434 -1.41 -0.62 16.06
N ASP A 435 -0.62 -1.68 15.89
CA ASP A 435 -1.09 -3.01 15.49
C ASP A 435 -1.74 -3.86 16.60
N THR A 436 -2.55 -4.84 16.21
CA THR A 436 -3.26 -5.77 17.11
C THR A 436 -3.04 -7.23 16.74
N PHE A 437 -2.28 -7.94 17.59
CA PHE A 437 -2.03 -9.38 17.48
C PHE A 437 -2.99 -10.16 18.36
N ILE A 438 -3.69 -11.15 17.79
CA ILE A 438 -4.68 -11.99 18.46
C ILE A 438 -4.27 -13.45 18.36
N LEU A 439 -3.99 -14.08 19.50
CA LEU A 439 -3.71 -15.52 19.51
C LEU A 439 -4.99 -16.35 19.42
N THR A 440 -4.96 -17.44 18.66
CA THR A 440 -6.03 -18.42 18.48
C THR A 440 -5.51 -19.82 18.82
N ASP A 441 -6.41 -20.74 19.20
CA ASP A 441 -6.12 -22.17 19.42
C ASP A 441 -7.05 -22.96 18.49
N LEU A 442 -6.47 -23.55 17.44
CA LEU A 442 -7.17 -24.38 16.46
C LEU A 442 -7.14 -25.88 16.82
N GLY A 443 -6.55 -26.25 17.95
CA GLY A 443 -6.48 -27.63 18.44
C GLY A 443 -5.50 -28.51 17.67
N GLU A 444 -4.43 -27.92 17.18
CA GLU A 444 -3.40 -28.54 16.36
C GLU A 444 -2.56 -29.59 17.13
N PRO A 445 -1.91 -30.54 16.43
CA PRO A 445 -1.25 -31.67 17.08
C PRO A 445 0.22 -31.40 17.48
N GLY A 446 0.68 -30.16 17.46
CA GLY A 446 2.10 -29.80 17.47
C GLY A 446 2.66 -29.29 18.80
N SER A 447 3.63 -28.39 18.68
CA SER A 447 4.15 -27.48 19.71
C SER A 447 5.07 -26.43 19.06
N GLY A 448 4.58 -25.78 18.01
CA GLY A 448 5.22 -24.67 17.32
C GLY A 448 5.57 -23.51 18.26
N THR A 449 6.32 -22.54 17.75
CA THR A 449 6.64 -21.34 18.53
C THR A 449 6.10 -20.12 17.82
N ILE A 450 5.00 -19.57 18.36
CA ILE A 450 4.42 -18.33 17.88
C ILE A 450 5.41 -17.20 18.12
N THR A 451 5.78 -16.47 17.08
CA THR A 451 6.78 -15.41 17.12
C THR A 451 6.17 -14.09 16.64
N ILE A 452 6.11 -13.09 17.52
CA ILE A 452 5.49 -11.80 17.25
C ILE A 452 6.53 -10.69 17.35
N THR A 453 6.62 -9.89 16.31
CA THR A 453 7.21 -8.55 16.34
C THR A 453 6.08 -7.57 16.09
N GLY A 454 5.94 -6.56 16.94
CA GLY A 454 5.02 -5.45 16.66
C GLY A 454 5.56 -4.57 15.54
N GLY A 455 5.88 -3.34 15.88
CA GLY A 455 6.50 -2.37 15.00
C GLY A 455 7.35 -1.39 15.80
N GLU A 456 7.75 -0.31 15.15
CA GLU A 456 8.21 0.94 15.79
C GLU A 456 7.98 2.17 14.86
N GLY A 457 7.65 1.96 13.58
CA GLY A 457 7.23 3.02 12.66
C GLY A 457 5.73 3.30 12.79
N GLY A 458 5.24 4.38 12.19
CA GLY A 458 3.83 4.79 12.25
C GLY A 458 3.25 5.23 13.61
N GLU A 459 3.73 4.66 14.74
CA GLU A 459 3.05 4.63 16.04
C GLU A 459 2.51 5.97 16.60
N THR A 460 1.29 5.91 17.15
CA THR A 460 0.72 6.95 18.02
C THR A 460 0.23 6.45 19.38
N GLY A 461 -0.20 5.18 19.44
CA GLY A 461 -0.67 4.45 20.61
C GLY A 461 0.11 3.17 20.89
N GLY A 462 0.69 2.57 19.85
CA GLY A 462 1.54 1.39 19.81
C GLY A 462 0.84 0.06 20.14
N ASP A 463 1.54 -1.01 19.83
CA ASP A 463 0.92 -2.32 19.55
C ASP A 463 0.23 -3.00 20.74
N THR A 464 -0.65 -3.93 20.40
CA THR A 464 -1.51 -4.64 21.33
C THR A 464 -1.45 -6.14 21.10
N LEU A 465 -0.86 -6.88 22.04
CA LEU A 465 -0.97 -8.35 22.08
C LEU A 465 -2.17 -8.77 22.94
N ASP A 466 -3.24 -9.24 22.29
CA ASP A 466 -4.27 -10.04 22.92
C ASP A 466 -3.86 -11.52 22.92
N PHE A 467 -3.96 -12.13 24.11
CA PHE A 467 -3.57 -13.52 24.34
C PHE A 467 -4.71 -14.53 24.08
N GLY A 468 -5.79 -14.12 23.43
CA GLY A 468 -6.84 -15.03 22.95
C GLY A 468 -7.57 -15.85 24.01
N GLY A 469 -7.40 -15.51 25.29
CA GLY A 469 -7.81 -16.37 26.41
C GLY A 469 -6.96 -17.64 26.58
N VAL A 470 -6.33 -18.12 25.49
CA VAL A 470 -5.57 -19.37 25.34
C VAL A 470 -4.27 -19.44 26.15
N ALA A 471 -3.63 -18.31 26.44
CA ALA A 471 -2.36 -18.31 27.19
C ALA A 471 -2.49 -18.67 28.69
N ASP A 472 -1.58 -19.52 29.20
CA ASP A 472 -1.32 -19.67 30.63
C ASP A 472 -0.42 -18.52 31.11
N ARG A 473 -1.05 -17.42 31.52
CA ARG A 473 -0.32 -16.25 32.04
C ARG A 473 0.39 -16.46 33.38
N THR A 474 0.43 -17.68 33.93
CA THR A 474 1.35 -18.02 35.03
C THR A 474 2.78 -18.26 34.54
N THR A 475 2.98 -18.56 33.25
CA THR A 475 4.29 -18.73 32.60
C THR A 475 4.81 -17.43 31.98
N LEU A 476 3.96 -16.40 31.86
CA LEU A 476 4.29 -15.08 31.30
C LEU A 476 5.54 -14.47 31.95
N ASN A 477 6.63 -14.47 31.21
CA ASN A 477 7.90 -13.86 31.53
C ASN A 477 8.07 -12.61 30.66
N LEU A 478 8.25 -11.45 31.29
CA LEU A 478 8.23 -10.17 30.59
C LEU A 478 9.37 -9.27 31.06
N THR A 479 10.11 -8.73 30.09
CA THR A 479 11.00 -7.59 30.25
C THR A 479 10.40 -6.34 29.61
N VAL A 480 10.73 -5.18 30.17
CA VAL A 480 10.36 -3.87 29.64
C VAL A 480 11.65 -3.12 29.38
N ASP A 481 11.76 -2.49 28.21
CA ASP A 481 12.93 -1.74 27.80
C ASP A 481 12.97 -0.31 28.45
N VAL A 482 13.77 0.61 27.92
CA VAL A 482 13.82 2.03 28.31
C VAL A 482 12.85 2.96 27.55
N ALA A 483 12.42 2.64 26.32
CA ALA A 483 11.39 3.36 25.58
C ALA A 483 9.99 3.10 26.20
N GLY A 484 9.77 1.86 26.60
CA GLY A 484 8.57 1.36 27.24
C GLY A 484 8.13 0.00 26.70
N GLU A 485 8.66 -0.45 25.57
CA GLU A 485 8.36 -1.67 24.83
C GLU A 485 8.29 -2.90 25.73
N LYS A 486 7.42 -3.86 25.39
CA LYS A 486 7.37 -5.16 26.04
C LYS A 486 7.95 -6.24 25.13
N GLN A 487 8.93 -6.97 25.65
CA GLN A 487 9.37 -8.23 25.07
C GLN A 487 9.33 -9.35 26.11
N GLY A 488 9.00 -10.56 25.69
CA GLY A 488 8.82 -11.67 26.64
C GLY A 488 8.37 -12.96 25.99
N THR A 489 8.00 -13.91 26.85
CA THR A 489 7.43 -15.19 26.45
C THR A 489 6.23 -15.55 27.32
N VAL A 490 5.29 -16.32 26.77
CA VAL A 490 4.23 -17.00 27.52
C VAL A 490 3.94 -18.35 26.87
N GLU A 491 3.51 -19.33 27.65
CA GLU A 491 3.08 -20.64 27.15
C GLU A 491 1.55 -20.67 27.04
N LEU A 492 1.02 -21.30 25.98
CA LEU A 492 -0.38 -21.67 25.83
C LEU A 492 -0.72 -22.90 26.69
N ALA A 493 -2.01 -23.28 26.75
CA ALA A 493 -2.50 -24.32 27.67
C ALA A 493 -2.09 -25.77 27.27
N ASP A 494 -1.72 -25.96 26.00
CA ASP A 494 -1.15 -27.15 25.37
C ASP A 494 0.37 -27.31 25.63
N GLY A 495 1.08 -26.19 25.81
CA GLY A 495 2.53 -26.08 25.94
C GLY A 495 3.22 -25.29 24.82
N THR A 496 2.48 -24.79 23.82
CA THR A 496 2.97 -23.95 22.72
C THR A 496 3.58 -22.66 23.25
N LEU A 497 4.77 -22.29 22.77
CA LEU A 497 5.50 -21.13 23.27
C LEU A 497 5.19 -19.91 22.39
N VAL A 498 4.76 -18.83 23.01
CA VAL A 498 4.66 -17.50 22.38
C VAL A 498 5.88 -16.69 22.79
N SER A 499 6.58 -16.12 21.81
CA SER A 499 7.67 -15.15 21.97
C SER A 499 7.25 -13.83 21.32
N PHE A 500 7.39 -12.71 22.01
CA PHE A 500 6.97 -11.40 21.51
C PHE A 500 7.96 -10.27 21.83
N SER A 501 8.00 -9.24 20.99
CA SER A 501 8.77 -7.98 21.14
C SER A 501 8.08 -6.81 20.44
N GLY A 502 8.34 -5.57 20.88
CA GLY A 502 7.66 -4.35 20.40
C GLY A 502 6.16 -4.43 20.69
N ILE A 503 5.71 -4.22 21.94
CA ILE A 503 4.29 -4.38 22.31
C ILE A 503 3.92 -3.39 23.41
N GLU A 504 2.86 -2.61 23.23
CA GLU A 504 2.59 -1.44 24.06
C GLU A 504 1.44 -1.58 25.08
N ASN A 505 0.31 -2.25 24.79
CA ASN A 505 -0.92 -2.07 25.61
C ASN A 505 -1.54 -3.30 26.35
N ILE A 506 -2.16 -3.09 27.55
CA ILE A 506 -2.94 -4.05 28.42
C ILE A 506 -3.88 -3.25 29.45
N ILE A 507 -5.11 -3.70 29.85
CA ILE A 507 -6.29 -2.86 30.38
C ILE A 507 -6.80 -3.10 31.86
N CYS A 508 -7.26 -2.09 32.70
CA CYS A 508 -7.89 -2.21 34.11
C CYS A 508 -8.70 -1.00 34.84
N PHE A 509 -9.32 -1.14 36.07
CA PHE A 509 -9.90 -0.04 37.01
C PHE A 509 -9.05 0.26 38.29
N THR A 510 -9.28 1.27 39.19
CA THR A 510 -8.48 1.51 40.46
C THR A 510 -9.23 1.55 41.86
N PRO A 511 -8.56 1.39 43.04
CA PRO A 511 -9.14 1.43 44.40
C PRO A 511 -9.75 2.75 44.88
N GLY A 512 -10.61 2.68 45.89
CA GLY A 512 -11.37 3.81 46.43
C GLY A 512 -12.59 4.18 45.58
N THR A 513 -12.68 3.65 44.35
CA THR A 513 -13.84 3.71 43.48
C THR A 513 -15.05 3.09 44.16
N MET A 514 -16.12 3.86 44.32
CA MET A 514 -17.35 3.48 45.02
C MET A 514 -18.35 2.88 44.03
N ILE A 515 -18.48 1.56 44.02
CA ILE A 515 -19.44 0.83 43.19
C ILE A 515 -20.82 0.85 43.86
N ALA A 516 -21.88 1.14 43.10
CA ALA A 516 -23.25 1.09 43.61
C ALA A 516 -23.67 -0.35 43.94
N THR A 517 -24.18 -0.58 45.15
CA THR A 517 -24.69 -1.89 45.61
C THR A 517 -26.10 -1.76 46.19
N ALA A 518 -26.78 -2.90 46.41
CA ALA A 518 -28.08 -2.94 47.09
C ALA A 518 -28.11 -2.27 48.47
N SER A 519 -26.97 -2.15 49.16
CA SER A 519 -26.84 -1.50 50.47
C SER A 519 -26.30 -0.06 50.38
N GLY A 520 -26.27 0.53 49.18
CA GLY A 520 -25.63 1.80 48.87
C GLY A 520 -24.20 1.64 48.32
N PRO A 521 -23.52 2.74 47.94
CA PRO A 521 -22.18 2.67 47.35
C PRO A 521 -21.14 2.08 48.30
N ARG A 522 -20.27 1.20 47.78
CA ARG A 522 -19.17 0.58 48.54
C ARG A 522 -17.85 0.64 47.76
N PRO A 523 -16.70 0.81 48.44
CA PRO A 523 -15.41 0.87 47.76
C PRO A 523 -15.05 -0.49 47.16
N ILE A 524 -14.59 -0.47 45.92
CA ILE A 524 -14.34 -1.65 45.07
C ILE A 524 -13.43 -2.67 45.76
N GLU A 525 -12.36 -2.23 46.44
CA GLU A 525 -11.42 -3.11 47.12
C GLU A 525 -11.98 -3.84 48.36
N ARG A 526 -13.23 -3.54 48.75
CA ARG A 526 -13.98 -4.20 49.83
C ARG A 526 -15.23 -4.94 49.35
N LEU A 527 -15.46 -5.07 48.05
CA LEU A 527 -16.51 -5.95 47.54
C LEU A 527 -16.06 -7.41 47.65
N VAL A 528 -17.01 -8.32 47.77
CA VAL A 528 -16.79 -9.77 47.73
C VAL A 528 -17.84 -10.43 46.83
N PRO A 529 -17.53 -11.57 46.17
CA PRO A 529 -18.50 -12.31 45.38
C PRO A 529 -19.79 -12.60 46.16
N GLY A 530 -20.92 -12.50 45.46
CA GLY A 530 -22.29 -12.61 46.01
C GLY A 530 -22.92 -11.28 46.45
N GLU A 531 -22.17 -10.17 46.54
CA GLU A 531 -22.76 -8.85 46.82
C GLU A 531 -23.51 -8.31 45.60
N LEU A 532 -24.74 -7.81 45.78
CA LEU A 532 -25.57 -7.30 44.69
C LEU A 532 -25.10 -5.90 44.22
N ILE A 533 -24.55 -5.84 43.02
CA ILE A 533 -24.15 -4.63 42.30
C ILE A 533 -25.34 -4.05 41.53
N ALA A 534 -25.49 -2.73 41.51
CA ALA A 534 -26.50 -2.07 40.68
C ALA A 534 -25.97 -1.87 39.25
N THR A 535 -26.69 -2.43 38.29
CA THR A 535 -26.49 -2.25 36.85
C THR A 535 -27.58 -1.36 36.25
N ARG A 536 -27.30 -0.79 35.07
CA ARG A 536 -28.22 0.11 34.37
C ARG A 536 -29.48 -0.60 33.89
N ASP A 537 -29.29 -1.69 33.14
CA ASP A 537 -30.36 -2.29 32.34
C ASP A 537 -31.10 -3.39 33.09
N ASN A 538 -30.44 -4.03 34.06
CA ASN A 538 -30.89 -5.29 34.67
C ASN A 538 -31.02 -5.24 36.20
N GLY A 539 -30.92 -4.05 36.79
CA GLY A 539 -31.16 -3.85 38.22
C GLY A 539 -30.03 -4.41 39.11
N LEU A 540 -30.39 -5.15 40.15
CA LEU A 540 -29.41 -5.68 41.11
C LEU A 540 -28.88 -7.05 40.67
N GLN A 541 -27.65 -7.10 40.19
CA GLN A 541 -26.96 -8.31 39.73
C GLN A 541 -25.88 -8.75 40.73
N PRO A 542 -25.72 -10.06 40.99
CA PRO A 542 -24.70 -10.55 41.92
C PRO A 542 -23.28 -10.33 41.39
N LEU A 543 -22.39 -9.77 42.21
CA LEU A 543 -20.95 -9.74 41.95
C LEU A 543 -20.46 -11.17 41.83
N ARG A 544 -19.82 -11.49 40.72
CA ARG A 544 -19.38 -12.86 40.43
C ARG A 544 -17.91 -13.06 40.73
N TRP A 545 -17.08 -12.11 40.35
CA TRP A 545 -15.64 -12.23 40.54
C TRP A 545 -14.98 -10.84 40.68
N ILE A 546 -13.84 -10.78 41.39
CA ILE A 546 -13.07 -9.54 41.61
C ILE A 546 -11.56 -9.80 41.73
N GLY A 547 -10.76 -9.16 40.87
CA GLY A 547 -9.29 -9.32 40.81
C GLY A 547 -8.52 -8.02 41.06
N ARG A 548 -7.21 -8.10 41.34
CA ARG A 548 -6.35 -6.92 41.63
C ARG A 548 -4.88 -7.11 41.26
N ARG A 549 -4.21 -6.06 40.78
CA ARG A 549 -2.76 -5.97 40.45
C ARG A 549 -2.19 -4.61 40.90
N ARG A 550 -0.87 -4.43 41.03
CA ARG A 550 -0.25 -3.12 41.36
C ARG A 550 0.93 -2.84 40.44
N VAL A 551 1.02 -1.62 39.91
CA VAL A 551 2.04 -1.17 38.93
C VAL A 551 2.45 0.28 39.18
N PRO A 552 3.62 0.75 38.71
CA PRO A 552 4.01 2.16 38.79
C PRO A 552 3.11 3.07 37.93
N ALA A 553 2.69 4.22 38.46
CA ALA A 553 1.80 5.16 37.77
C ALA A 553 2.57 6.13 36.84
N ARG A 554 3.12 5.63 35.74
CA ARG A 554 3.92 6.40 34.76
C ARG A 554 3.58 6.02 33.31
N GLY A 555 3.85 6.92 32.36
CA GLY A 555 3.61 6.69 30.93
C GLY A 555 2.17 6.24 30.66
N ARG A 556 2.02 5.20 29.83
CA ARG A 556 0.76 4.51 29.53
C ARG A 556 0.12 3.77 30.72
N PHE A 557 0.84 3.55 31.81
CA PHE A 557 0.27 3.00 33.06
C PHE A 557 -0.21 4.07 34.04
N ALA A 558 -0.06 5.36 33.72
CA ALA A 558 -0.59 6.44 34.55
C ALA A 558 -2.13 6.47 34.48
N PRO A 559 -2.86 6.30 35.60
CA PRO A 559 -4.31 6.26 35.58
C PRO A 559 -4.92 7.60 35.15
N VAL A 560 -6.04 7.52 34.44
CA VAL A 560 -6.80 8.66 33.96
C VAL A 560 -7.88 9.00 34.98
N GLU A 561 -7.82 10.23 35.51
CA GLU A 561 -8.86 10.83 36.34
C GLU A 561 -9.87 11.53 35.45
N ILE A 562 -11.14 11.20 35.60
CA ILE A 562 -12.25 11.73 34.80
C ILE A 562 -13.20 12.45 35.75
N GLY A 563 -13.47 13.73 35.47
CA GLY A 563 -14.30 14.58 36.29
C GLY A 563 -15.79 14.24 36.19
N ALA A 564 -16.49 14.32 37.33
CA ALA A 564 -17.91 14.02 37.47
C ALA A 564 -18.84 14.72 36.46
N ALA A 565 -18.44 15.88 35.95
CA ALA A 565 -19.19 16.66 34.96
C ALA A 565 -19.28 15.98 33.58
N LEU A 566 -18.31 15.12 33.20
CA LEU A 566 -18.32 14.44 31.91
C LEU A 566 -19.23 13.21 31.90
N HIS A 567 -19.26 12.46 33.01
CA HIS A 567 -19.96 11.17 33.12
C HIS A 567 -21.20 11.21 34.05
N GLY A 568 -21.67 12.41 34.42
CA GLY A 568 -22.87 12.62 35.24
C GLY A 568 -22.84 12.03 36.67
N GLY A 569 -21.65 11.67 37.19
CA GLY A 569 -21.52 10.93 38.45
C GLY A 569 -21.45 11.80 39.71
N THR A 570 -21.25 11.16 40.85
CA THR A 570 -21.22 11.80 42.18
C THR A 570 -19.83 12.26 42.63
N GLY A 571 -18.78 11.83 41.93
CA GLY A 571 -17.38 12.20 42.18
C GLY A 571 -16.50 11.81 40.99
N PRO A 572 -15.23 12.28 40.93
CA PRO A 572 -14.32 11.92 39.86
C PRO A 572 -13.97 10.43 39.90
N LEU A 573 -13.74 9.82 38.74
CA LEU A 573 -13.39 8.41 38.59
C LEU A 573 -11.92 8.27 38.17
N LEU A 574 -11.20 7.28 38.71
CA LEU A 574 -9.78 7.02 38.41
C LEU A 574 -9.62 5.60 37.86
N VAL A 575 -9.20 5.47 36.61
CA VAL A 575 -9.20 4.20 35.85
C VAL A 575 -7.90 4.03 35.03
N SER A 576 -7.63 2.85 34.46
CA SER A 576 -6.58 2.74 33.44
C SER A 576 -7.00 3.48 32.16
N PRO A 577 -6.06 3.82 31.25
CA PRO A 577 -6.41 4.50 30.01
C PRO A 577 -7.40 3.72 29.12
N GLN A 578 -7.29 2.40 29.00
CA GLN A 578 -8.15 1.65 28.08
C GLN A 578 -9.52 1.24 28.68
N HIS A 579 -9.82 1.67 29.91
CA HIS A 579 -11.10 1.38 30.54
C HIS A 579 -12.24 2.24 29.97
N ARG A 580 -13.39 1.63 29.68
CA ARG A 580 -14.48 2.29 28.93
C ARG A 580 -15.59 2.86 29.81
N LEU A 581 -16.01 4.08 29.49
CA LEU A 581 -17.10 4.80 30.15
C LEU A 581 -18.28 4.92 29.21
N LEU A 582 -19.50 4.86 29.76
CA LEU A 582 -20.70 5.06 28.97
C LEU A 582 -20.96 6.56 28.79
N LEU A 583 -21.00 7.01 27.54
CA LEU A 583 -21.47 8.34 27.15
C LEU A 583 -22.80 8.18 26.41
N SER A 584 -23.71 9.14 26.59
CA SER A 584 -25.04 9.13 25.97
C SER A 584 -25.51 10.52 25.61
N GLY A 585 -26.38 10.61 24.60
CA GLY A 585 -26.96 11.86 24.14
C GLY A 585 -27.12 11.94 22.62
N ALA A 586 -27.79 12.99 22.15
CA ALA A 586 -28.21 13.12 20.75
C ALA A 586 -27.05 13.03 19.73
N ARG A 587 -25.81 13.39 20.11
CA ARG A 587 -24.63 13.21 19.24
C ARG A 587 -24.28 11.74 19.01
N ALA A 588 -24.41 10.86 20.01
CA ALA A 588 -24.16 9.43 19.82
C ALA A 588 -25.16 8.84 18.82
N GLN A 589 -26.44 9.20 18.97
CA GLN A 589 -27.50 8.74 18.08
C GLN A 589 -27.35 9.29 16.64
N MET A 590 -26.84 10.52 16.49
CA MET A 590 -26.62 11.15 15.17
C MET A 590 -25.36 10.65 14.46
N LEU A 591 -24.30 10.30 15.20
CA LEU A 591 -23.00 9.88 14.63
C LEU A 591 -22.88 8.36 14.46
N PHE A 592 -23.45 7.57 15.38
CA PHE A 592 -23.21 6.12 15.46
C PHE A 592 -24.49 5.28 15.41
N GLY A 593 -25.67 5.92 15.33
CA GLY A 593 -26.96 5.23 15.35
C GLY A 593 -27.42 4.73 16.73
N GLU A 594 -26.64 4.98 17.79
CA GLU A 594 -26.84 4.43 19.13
C GLU A 594 -27.10 5.52 20.18
N ASP A 595 -28.10 5.31 21.06
CA ASP A 595 -28.44 6.25 22.14
C ASP A 595 -27.30 6.36 23.19
N GLU A 596 -26.53 5.29 23.38
CA GLU A 596 -25.46 5.16 24.38
C GLU A 596 -24.28 4.33 23.85
N VAL A 597 -23.05 4.82 24.07
CA VAL A 597 -21.81 4.27 23.52
C VAL A 597 -20.70 4.22 24.56
N PHE A 598 -19.80 3.23 24.46
CA PHE A 598 -18.63 3.10 25.30
C PHE A 598 -17.41 3.81 24.70
N VAL A 599 -16.72 4.61 25.51
CA VAL A 599 -15.51 5.35 25.12
C VAL A 599 -14.39 5.09 26.12
N ALA A 600 -13.21 4.69 25.63
CA ALA A 600 -12.02 4.48 26.45
C ALA A 600 -11.53 5.80 27.10
N ALA A 601 -11.09 5.73 28.35
CA ALA A 601 -10.56 6.89 29.09
C ALA A 601 -9.37 7.57 28.38
N ALA A 602 -8.61 6.83 27.56
CA ALA A 602 -7.51 7.32 26.74
C ALA A 602 -7.99 8.29 25.65
N HIS A 603 -9.13 8.02 25.03
CA HIS A 603 -9.67 8.83 23.93
C HIS A 603 -10.28 10.16 24.43
N LEU A 604 -10.42 10.33 25.75
CA LEU A 604 -11.01 11.52 26.38
C LEU A 604 -9.96 12.48 26.97
N ARG A 605 -8.66 12.24 26.73
CA ARG A 605 -7.56 12.98 27.38
C ARG A 605 -7.57 14.49 27.15
N ASP A 606 -8.03 14.94 25.98
CA ASP A 606 -8.08 16.37 25.62
C ASP A 606 -9.28 17.12 26.23
N HIS A 607 -10.25 16.38 26.79
CA HIS A 607 -11.42 17.00 27.40
C HIS A 607 -11.05 17.67 28.74
N LEU A 608 -11.47 18.93 28.93
CA LEU A 608 -11.10 19.79 30.08
C LEU A 608 -11.38 19.20 31.48
N ALA A 609 -12.25 18.18 31.57
CA ALA A 609 -12.56 17.47 32.80
C ALA A 609 -11.68 16.23 33.07
N VAL A 610 -10.73 15.90 32.20
CA VAL A 610 -9.90 14.67 32.24
C VAL A 610 -8.44 15.01 32.55
N ARG A 611 -7.76 14.15 33.33
CA ARG A 611 -6.38 14.37 33.81
C ARG A 611 -5.61 13.07 34.01
N CYS A 612 -4.43 12.92 33.41
CA CYS A 612 -3.53 11.81 33.75
C CYS A 612 -2.86 12.02 35.13
N ARG A 613 -3.01 11.07 36.05
CA ARG A 613 -2.42 11.10 37.40
C ARG A 613 -1.08 10.36 37.41
N ARG A 614 0.01 11.09 37.15
CA ARG A 614 1.39 10.55 37.13
C ARG A 614 2.02 10.58 38.54
N GLY A 615 2.81 9.54 38.86
CA GLY A 615 3.65 9.44 40.06
C GLY A 615 3.14 8.49 41.15
N GLY A 616 4.07 7.76 41.78
CA GLY A 616 3.77 6.70 42.76
C GLY A 616 3.44 5.36 42.08
N ASP A 617 2.74 4.49 42.82
CA ASP A 617 2.15 3.26 42.28
C ASP A 617 0.63 3.37 42.28
N VAL A 618 0.01 2.73 41.30
CA VAL A 618 -1.42 2.52 41.20
C VAL A 618 -1.73 1.03 41.39
N THR A 619 -2.72 0.71 42.22
CA THR A 619 -3.34 -0.61 42.19
C THR A 619 -4.45 -0.56 41.15
N TYR A 620 -4.52 -1.59 40.33
CA TYR A 620 -5.62 -1.83 39.41
C TYR A 620 -6.48 -3.01 39.89
N ILE A 621 -7.78 -2.99 39.58
CA ILE A 621 -8.84 -3.90 40.07
C ILE A 621 -9.80 -4.18 38.89
N HIS A 622 -10.48 -5.32 38.89
CA HIS A 622 -11.53 -5.67 37.92
C HIS A 622 -12.71 -6.32 38.65
N LEU A 623 -13.94 -6.14 38.17
CA LEU A 623 -15.14 -6.77 38.74
C LEU A 623 -16.05 -7.28 37.62
N MET A 624 -16.57 -8.50 37.78
CA MET A 624 -17.32 -9.23 36.75
C MET A 624 -18.70 -9.66 37.26
N LEU A 625 -19.70 -9.66 36.38
CA LEU A 625 -21.09 -10.05 36.64
C LEU A 625 -21.48 -11.29 35.81
N ASP A 626 -22.77 -11.62 35.72
CA ASP A 626 -23.27 -12.77 34.94
C ASP A 626 -23.21 -12.57 33.41
N ARG A 627 -23.01 -11.33 32.95
CA ARG A 627 -22.82 -10.90 31.55
C ARG A 627 -22.13 -9.53 31.56
N HIS A 628 -21.83 -8.96 30.39
CA HIS A 628 -21.42 -7.56 30.31
C HIS A 628 -22.59 -6.67 30.76
N GLU A 629 -22.36 -5.81 31.73
CA GLU A 629 -23.35 -4.84 32.24
C GLU A 629 -22.73 -3.45 32.34
N VAL A 630 -23.54 -2.41 32.12
CA VAL A 630 -23.17 -1.06 32.56
C VAL A 630 -23.39 -0.99 34.07
N ILE A 631 -22.32 -0.72 34.82
CA ILE A 631 -22.33 -0.55 36.28
C ILE A 631 -22.11 0.91 36.68
N PHE A 632 -22.38 1.25 37.95
CA PHE A 632 -22.18 2.60 38.47
C PHE A 632 -20.96 2.72 39.40
N ALA A 633 -19.87 3.32 38.90
CA ALA A 633 -18.61 3.56 39.59
C ALA A 633 -18.44 5.05 39.95
N ASN A 634 -18.40 5.39 41.25
CA ASN A 634 -18.58 6.77 41.74
C ASN A 634 -19.88 7.45 41.22
N GLY A 635 -20.87 6.65 40.80
CA GLY A 635 -22.08 7.11 40.11
C GLY A 635 -21.91 7.36 38.60
N ALA A 636 -20.71 7.21 38.05
CA ALA A 636 -20.47 7.16 36.60
C ALA A 636 -20.99 5.83 36.03
N PRO A 637 -21.71 5.81 34.90
CA PRO A 637 -21.96 4.58 34.16
C PRO A 637 -20.67 4.14 33.43
N THR A 638 -20.17 2.94 33.71
CA THR A 638 -18.97 2.36 33.09
C THR A 638 -19.19 0.89 32.76
N GLU A 639 -18.29 0.31 31.96
CA GLU A 639 -18.28 -1.15 31.74
C GLU A 639 -18.06 -1.91 33.05
N SER A 640 -18.72 -3.06 33.23
CA SER A 640 -18.16 -4.14 34.06
C SER A 640 -16.95 -4.72 33.34
N PHE A 641 -16.14 -5.53 34.01
CA PHE A 641 -15.18 -6.37 33.30
C PHE A 641 -15.93 -7.23 32.28
N TYR A 642 -15.59 -7.03 31.01
CA TYR A 642 -15.98 -7.91 29.93
C TYR A 642 -14.92 -9.00 29.80
N PRO A 643 -15.21 -10.26 30.17
CA PRO A 643 -14.38 -11.42 29.89
C PRO A 643 -14.49 -11.81 28.41
N GLY A 644 -14.19 -10.86 27.51
CA GLY A 644 -13.58 -11.24 26.24
C GLY A 644 -12.20 -11.83 26.50
N ASP A 645 -11.59 -12.36 25.45
CA ASP A 645 -10.43 -13.24 25.58
C ASP A 645 -9.21 -12.62 26.29
N GLY A 646 -8.80 -11.40 25.90
CA GLY A 646 -7.70 -10.69 26.57
C GLY A 646 -7.93 -10.35 28.04
N ALA A 647 -9.20 -10.30 28.45
CA ALA A 647 -9.60 -10.05 29.83
C ALA A 647 -9.52 -11.33 30.69
N LEU A 648 -10.13 -12.45 30.26
CA LEU A 648 -10.00 -13.77 30.92
C LEU A 648 -8.54 -14.21 31.05
N GLY A 649 -7.72 -13.78 30.09
CA GLY A 649 -6.27 -13.76 30.16
C GLY A 649 -5.74 -13.33 31.54
N ALA A 650 -5.92 -12.06 31.93
CA ALA A 650 -5.10 -11.34 32.92
C ALA A 650 -5.13 -11.85 34.39
N LEU A 651 -5.75 -13.00 34.66
CA LEU A 651 -6.15 -13.47 35.98
C LEU A 651 -5.32 -14.68 36.43
N THR A 652 -4.64 -14.56 37.57
CA THR A 652 -3.72 -15.60 38.07
C THR A 652 -4.44 -16.81 38.67
N GLY A 653 -4.05 -18.02 38.25
CA GLY A 653 -4.34 -19.33 38.87
C GLY A 653 -5.55 -19.41 39.82
N PRO A 654 -5.40 -19.18 41.14
CA PRO A 654 -6.50 -19.31 42.10
C PRO A 654 -7.75 -18.48 41.77
N ALA A 655 -7.56 -17.29 41.19
CA ALA A 655 -8.66 -16.40 40.79
C ALA A 655 -9.30 -16.81 39.46
N ARG A 656 -8.57 -17.52 38.58
CA ARG A 656 -9.06 -18.07 37.31
C ARG A 656 -9.86 -19.36 37.55
N GLU A 657 -9.36 -20.26 38.40
CA GLU A 657 -10.10 -21.47 38.81
C GLU A 657 -11.37 -21.14 39.63
N GLU A 658 -11.34 -20.13 40.51
CA GLU A 658 -12.55 -19.62 41.18
C GLU A 658 -13.59 -19.12 40.16
N MET A 659 -13.15 -18.41 39.12
CA MET A 659 -14.02 -17.88 38.07
C MET A 659 -14.61 -19.00 37.20
N PHE A 660 -13.81 -19.98 36.75
CA PHE A 660 -14.32 -21.12 35.98
C PHE A 660 -15.21 -22.07 36.80
N ALA A 661 -15.03 -22.14 38.13
CA ALA A 661 -15.94 -22.87 39.01
C ALA A 661 -17.31 -22.17 39.15
N LEU A 662 -17.36 -20.85 38.93
CA LEU A 662 -18.58 -20.04 38.95
C LEU A 662 -19.24 -19.94 37.56
N PHE A 663 -18.46 -19.98 36.47
CA PHE A 663 -18.90 -19.91 35.07
C PHE A 663 -18.35 -21.08 34.24
N PRO A 664 -18.92 -22.28 34.34
CA PRO A 664 -18.37 -23.46 33.65
C PRO A 664 -18.36 -23.37 32.12
N HIS A 665 -19.21 -22.54 31.53
CA HIS A 665 -19.30 -22.32 30.07
C HIS A 665 -18.11 -21.53 29.50
N LEU A 666 -17.41 -20.75 30.33
CA LEU A 666 -16.20 -20.02 29.94
C LEU A 666 -14.96 -20.93 29.84
N ARG A 667 -15.09 -22.24 30.11
CA ARG A 667 -14.05 -23.24 29.80
C ARG A 667 -14.15 -23.82 28.40
N SER A 668 -15.24 -23.56 27.66
CA SER A 668 -15.48 -24.22 26.37
C SER A 668 -15.29 -23.29 25.17
N HIS A 669 -15.83 -22.07 25.19
CA HIS A 669 -15.70 -21.03 24.14
C HIS A 669 -15.87 -19.65 24.82
N ALA A 670 -15.10 -18.65 24.43
CA ALA A 670 -15.13 -17.33 25.06
C ALA A 670 -16.32 -16.45 24.64
N GLY A 671 -16.81 -16.58 23.40
CA GLY A 671 -18.11 -16.04 22.97
C GLY A 671 -19.30 -16.53 23.80
N GLY A 672 -19.11 -17.53 24.67
CA GLY A 672 -20.10 -18.01 25.63
C GLY A 672 -20.53 -17.02 26.71
N PHE A 673 -19.90 -15.85 26.85
CA PHE A 673 -20.35 -14.79 27.77
C PHE A 673 -21.41 -13.83 27.16
N GLY A 674 -21.58 -13.85 25.83
CA GLY A 674 -22.46 -12.94 25.09
C GLY A 674 -21.86 -11.55 24.84
N ASP A 675 -22.54 -10.75 24.02
CA ASP A 675 -22.02 -9.48 23.47
C ASP A 675 -21.66 -8.41 24.52
N THR A 676 -20.92 -7.40 24.07
CA THR A 676 -20.69 -6.20 24.88
C THR A 676 -21.97 -5.42 25.13
N ALA A 677 -22.09 -4.78 26.30
CA ALA A 677 -23.35 -4.15 26.70
C ALA A 677 -23.79 -2.98 25.79
N ARG A 678 -22.84 -2.33 25.08
CA ARG A 678 -23.03 -1.22 24.12
C ARG A 678 -21.85 -1.19 23.14
N ARG A 679 -22.03 -0.59 21.95
CA ARG A 679 -20.96 -0.33 20.96
C ARG A 679 -19.78 0.41 21.61
N CYS A 680 -18.56 -0.03 21.33
CA CYS A 680 -17.33 0.59 21.80
C CYS A 680 -16.71 1.41 20.66
N LEU A 681 -16.27 2.65 20.95
CA LEU A 681 -15.79 3.59 19.92
C LEU A 681 -14.26 3.63 19.79
N LYS A 682 -13.78 3.66 18.53
CA LYS A 682 -12.39 3.95 18.12
C LYS A 682 -11.97 5.37 18.52
N ALA A 683 -10.67 5.68 18.47
CA ALA A 683 -10.11 6.94 18.96
C ALA A 683 -10.56 8.19 18.16
N HIS A 684 -10.81 8.06 16.86
CA HIS A 684 -11.34 9.14 16.01
C HIS A 684 -12.85 9.35 16.23
N GLU A 685 -13.64 8.27 16.36
CA GLU A 685 -15.08 8.33 16.70
C GLU A 685 -15.30 9.06 18.04
N ALA A 686 -14.49 8.72 19.05
CA ALA A 686 -14.52 9.37 20.36
C ALA A 686 -14.20 10.88 20.30
N ARG A 687 -13.29 11.31 19.41
CA ARG A 687 -12.98 12.73 19.17
C ARG A 687 -14.19 13.47 18.58
N LEU A 688 -14.90 12.87 17.62
CA LEU A 688 -16.14 13.44 17.03
C LEU A 688 -17.28 13.59 18.06
N LEU A 689 -17.34 12.72 19.07
CA LEU A 689 -18.32 12.83 20.15
C LEU A 689 -17.97 13.95 21.17
N ALA A 690 -16.68 14.23 21.36
CA ALA A 690 -16.14 15.15 22.35
C ALA A 690 -16.04 16.63 21.88
N ALA A 691 -15.97 16.86 20.56
CA ALA A 691 -16.07 18.19 19.92
C ALA A 691 -17.54 18.61 19.75
#